data_AF-A0AAV2HUK5-F1
#
_entry.id   AF-A0AAV2HUK5-F1
#
_cell.length_a   1.000
_cell.length_b   1.000
_cell.length_c   1.000
_cell.angle_alpha   90.00
_cell.angle_beta   90.00
_cell.angle_gamma   90.00
#
_symmetry.space_group_name_H-M   'P 1'
#
loop_
_entity.id
_entity.type
_entity.pdbx_description
1 polymer ?
#
loop_
_entity_poly.entity_id
_entity_poly.type
_entity_poly.pdbx_seq_one_letter_code
_entity_poly.pdbx_strand_id
1 'polypeptide(L)'
;MADSNKKEKIAAAKKKLKQFQNSGRARSVSRTRESSEREISKEPVEKLVRTVSPPIENQNSSSRRAARDLEIRKNDAENNIRTTASTESLQQLSRQINGLLSESAAYVNWEDSPNTGVQELEERNRDLAALLEKHAQANEQLSSQNQQLRAHSKALQEQLEAERNSFHEKHKKDIGSLKEQLQVHIQTIGILVAEKTELQSQVNQVQRIADQRIEEIEELSGRLKASRQRVADLERNLSTSSQSTHQIEKAAVENAKEVDRLKLELLKSNKQYEELRQQTSELKEQLQSKVTANSSLSQTVEDLQKRLEMTELYAQQLSSETENSQGSVEVLNNLQKERDTLLERLHQQEELSQQLKLERDQVTEQYQQYTDQLRHQAQQLTQQITVLTEEREQLLNRQHDLEGAVLELQRKLEDIGSMPPVPQVTQTVSRELTDELEKLRANIREATDALETQVRDNMQLSRLLEEKEEKILSLERSVEEMGEQAGDKVQLLESIQSDKTALSRALSQNKELKAQLAELQQVFVKMSNDNMELVTRLQTEQHSSNELSSKLAQQEDELTGLRQVLSQKESEISQMSLATQAVEKEKYQQNQMTDRLRHYEAQAQLVDTLQNELTSAQDMMEALTTQNSELRTMLIKATEVKSASHSKMENGEDVPNPRDEIIQSLQDTIKQLENERTQLYESLKEQRRLSDSLGIKIADLNEELIRKKSDSMDSDKISRAEYNELKNAMEMIQQKYMHVMKDKAELSDKADQLEHLVLQLQGETDTIGEYISLYHHQRALLQQRETQKNDYISQLARDREQLQDKLGELQALVMQLLGERNMLHSYNEESRLTPRLPHQHHHQQQKQPQQQMSNGTISSYDNEWPDYTSSESDTESEVEPIVGGQQGPATPDSELTPQSSASASPEDSTHPGHRHDMSNGHISDDMEAEEEDNHNHHRHHHHHHQHTQHHDHQQTFKAPPEHDKTAHKILSLLTELGHSHLVEQIPLIDRNFLPCKFCKGAVQIV
;
A
#
# COMPACT_ATOMS: atom_id res chain seq x y z
N MET A 1 14.09 31.72 37.24
CA MET A 1 15.11 30.81 37.83
C MET A 1 15.36 29.54 37.00
N ALA A 2 14.37 28.90 36.37
CA ALA A 2 14.53 27.63 35.64
C ALA A 2 15.71 27.61 34.64
N ASP A 3 15.88 28.65 33.81
CA ASP A 3 16.92 28.68 32.78
C ASP A 3 18.36 28.75 33.30
N SER A 4 18.57 29.25 34.52
CA SER A 4 19.91 29.21 35.15
C SER A 4 20.31 27.75 35.42
N ASN A 5 19.40 26.98 36.01
CA ASN A 5 19.59 25.57 36.32
C ASN A 5 19.77 24.73 35.04
N LYS A 6 19.07 25.09 33.95
CA LYS A 6 19.25 24.49 32.60
C LYS A 6 20.63 24.83 32.01
N LYS A 7 21.09 26.09 32.11
CA LYS A 7 22.43 26.53 31.66
C LYS A 7 23.56 25.85 32.45
N GLU A 8 23.45 25.74 33.77
CA GLU A 8 24.43 25.03 34.60
C GLU A 8 24.52 23.54 34.27
N LYS A 9 23.38 22.85 34.09
CA LYS A 9 23.37 21.43 33.69
C LYS A 9 24.02 21.21 32.32
N ILE A 10 23.79 22.12 31.36
CA ILE A 10 24.45 22.09 30.04
C ILE A 10 25.95 22.39 30.16
N ALA A 11 26.36 23.32 31.03
CA ALA A 11 27.78 23.62 31.29
C ALA A 11 28.50 22.43 31.95
N ALA A 12 27.87 21.76 32.92
CA ALA A 12 28.38 20.55 33.57
C ALA A 12 28.51 19.38 32.57
N ALA A 13 27.53 19.18 31.70
CA ALA A 13 27.58 18.19 30.63
C ALA A 13 28.74 18.47 29.65
N LYS A 14 28.89 19.71 29.19
CA LYS A 14 30.03 20.12 28.34
C LYS A 14 31.38 19.95 29.03
N LYS A 15 31.47 20.18 30.34
CA LYS A 15 32.70 19.98 31.14
C LYS A 15 33.08 18.50 31.24
N LYS A 16 32.11 17.60 31.45
CA LYS A 16 32.32 16.13 31.41
C LYS A 16 32.72 15.64 30.02
N LEU A 17 32.06 16.12 28.95
CA LEU A 17 32.40 15.76 27.57
C LEU A 17 33.85 16.15 27.23
N LYS A 18 34.29 17.34 27.65
CA LYS A 18 35.66 17.82 27.43
C LYS A 18 36.72 17.06 28.25
N GLN A 19 36.35 16.49 29.40
CA GLN A 19 37.22 15.52 30.11
C GLN A 19 37.37 14.21 29.33
N PHE A 20 36.27 13.68 28.78
CA PHE A 20 36.28 12.43 28.00
C PHE A 20 37.05 12.54 26.67
N GLN A 21 36.99 13.69 26.01
CA GLN A 21 37.73 13.92 24.75
C GLN A 21 39.25 14.09 24.96
N ASN A 22 39.69 14.50 26.15
CA ASN A 22 41.11 14.72 26.44
C ASN A 22 41.91 13.46 26.80
N SER A 23 41.25 12.32 27.11
CA SER A 23 41.95 11.07 27.46
C SER A 23 42.20 10.12 26.27
N GLY A 24 41.72 10.47 25.07
CA GLY A 24 41.51 9.51 23.97
C GLY A 24 42.34 9.69 22.69
N ARG A 25 43.59 10.20 22.71
CA ARG A 25 44.38 10.29 21.45
C ARG A 25 45.92 10.23 21.53
N ALA A 26 46.46 9.01 21.49
CA ALA A 26 47.79 8.60 21.00
C ALA A 26 47.73 7.07 20.77
N ARG A 27 48.27 6.38 19.76
CA ARG A 27 49.15 6.60 18.56
C ARG A 27 48.74 5.51 17.52
N SER A 28 49.07 5.49 16.23
CA SER A 28 49.53 6.46 15.20
C SER A 28 49.44 5.78 13.81
N VAL A 29 49.37 6.54 12.70
CA VAL A 29 49.10 5.99 11.34
C VAL A 29 50.35 5.50 10.60
N SER A 30 50.25 4.36 9.89
CA SER A 30 51.05 3.93 8.72
C SER A 30 50.49 2.60 8.15
N ARG A 31 50.67 2.20 6.88
CA ARG A 31 50.65 2.89 5.57
C ARG A 31 50.63 1.80 4.46
N THR A 32 49.90 2.02 3.36
CA THR A 32 50.09 1.44 1.99
C THR A 32 50.43 -0.06 1.77
N ARG A 33 49.46 -0.80 1.19
CA ARG A 33 49.51 -1.47 -0.14
C ARG A 33 50.87 -1.99 -0.66
N GLU A 34 51.02 -3.31 -0.81
CA GLU A 34 51.39 -3.96 -2.08
C GLU A 34 51.11 -5.49 -2.10
N SER A 35 51.50 -6.22 -3.16
CA SER A 35 50.94 -7.54 -3.55
C SER A 35 51.96 -8.68 -3.64
N SER A 36 51.54 -9.94 -3.45
CA SER A 36 51.74 -11.10 -4.38
C SER A 36 51.60 -12.50 -3.76
N GLU A 37 51.02 -13.43 -4.54
CA GLU A 37 51.27 -14.89 -4.69
C GLU A 37 51.37 -15.92 -3.51
N ARG A 38 50.87 -17.13 -3.84
CA ARG A 38 51.20 -18.50 -3.36
C ARG A 38 50.75 -19.01 -1.97
N GLU A 39 49.70 -19.84 -2.03
CA GLU A 39 49.74 -21.31 -1.83
C GLU A 39 50.34 -21.98 -0.56
N ILE A 40 49.55 -22.97 -0.06
CA ILE A 40 49.92 -24.28 0.53
C ILE A 40 50.20 -24.40 2.06
N SER A 41 49.42 -25.31 2.66
CA SER A 41 49.67 -26.17 3.86
C SER A 41 49.40 -25.72 5.31
N LYS A 42 48.49 -26.49 5.93
CA LYS A 42 48.59 -27.24 7.22
C LYS A 42 48.56 -26.54 8.59
N GLU A 43 47.43 -26.79 9.26
CA GLU A 43 47.23 -27.21 10.67
C GLU A 43 47.63 -26.29 11.86
N PRO A 44 46.95 -26.40 13.03
CA PRO A 44 47.03 -25.41 14.10
C PRO A 44 47.74 -25.88 15.39
N VAL A 45 48.47 -24.98 16.05
CA VAL A 45 49.04 -25.24 17.40
C VAL A 45 48.93 -23.99 18.30
N GLU A 46 48.07 -24.11 19.31
CA GLU A 46 48.15 -23.60 20.70
C GLU A 46 48.64 -22.17 21.10
N LYS A 47 48.01 -21.68 22.21
CA LYS A 47 48.59 -20.80 23.27
C LYS A 47 48.89 -19.33 22.89
N LEU A 48 48.97 -18.35 23.80
CA LEU A 48 48.73 -18.28 25.25
C LEU A 48 48.20 -16.88 25.63
N VAL A 49 47.39 -16.74 26.68
CA VAL A 49 47.34 -15.50 27.49
C VAL A 49 47.48 -15.87 28.96
N ARG A 50 48.34 -15.14 29.69
CA ARG A 50 48.60 -15.35 31.12
C ARG A 50 48.48 -14.02 31.89
N THR A 51 47.96 -14.11 33.10
CA THR A 51 47.66 -13.01 34.03
C THR A 51 48.90 -12.27 34.56
N VAL A 52 48.69 -11.05 35.06
CA VAL A 52 49.54 -10.42 36.08
C VAL A 52 48.67 -10.04 37.29
N SER A 53 49.24 -10.21 38.49
CA SER A 53 48.61 -10.11 39.84
C SER A 53 48.67 -8.65 40.38
N PRO A 54 48.66 -8.28 41.70
CA PRO A 54 48.88 -9.02 42.97
C PRO A 54 47.90 -8.62 44.14
N PRO A 55 48.21 -8.79 45.45
CA PRO A 55 48.57 -10.03 46.19
C PRO A 55 47.70 -10.25 47.47
N ILE A 56 47.86 -11.40 48.14
CA ILE A 56 48.15 -11.56 49.59
C ILE A 56 48.33 -13.07 49.92
N GLU A 57 49.04 -13.37 51.01
CA GLU A 57 49.45 -14.71 51.48
C GLU A 57 48.29 -15.43 52.27
N ASN A 58 48.37 -16.68 52.76
CA ASN A 58 49.52 -17.58 53.00
C ASN A 58 49.12 -19.08 53.01
N GLN A 59 50.12 -19.95 52.81
CA GLN A 59 50.19 -21.41 53.03
C GLN A 59 48.94 -22.25 53.39
N ASN A 60 48.64 -23.26 52.55
CA ASN A 60 48.89 -24.66 52.94
C ASN A 60 48.88 -25.62 51.71
N SER A 61 49.38 -26.86 51.88
CA SER A 61 49.72 -27.74 50.74
C SER A 61 49.01 -29.10 50.70
N SER A 62 48.73 -29.54 49.46
CA SER A 62 48.86 -30.89 48.86
C SER A 62 48.66 -32.16 49.73
N SER A 63 48.03 -33.23 49.25
CA SER A 63 48.22 -33.81 47.90
C SER A 63 47.15 -34.86 47.53
N ARG A 64 47.03 -35.21 46.23
CA ARG A 64 46.35 -36.42 45.76
C ARG A 64 47.19 -37.18 44.73
N ARG A 65 47.43 -38.46 45.05
CA ARG A 65 47.65 -39.66 44.19
C ARG A 65 48.15 -39.48 42.74
N ALA A 66 49.18 -40.27 42.42
CA ALA A 66 49.26 -41.03 41.17
C ALA A 66 49.28 -42.54 41.50
N ALA A 67 49.04 -43.41 40.52
CA ALA A 67 49.02 -44.87 40.67
C ALA A 67 49.74 -45.57 39.51
N ARG A 68 50.18 -46.81 39.73
CA ARG A 68 50.51 -47.79 38.68
C ARG A 68 50.56 -49.21 39.25
N ASP A 69 50.43 -50.18 38.35
CA ASP A 69 50.11 -51.58 38.60
C ASP A 69 51.35 -52.46 38.84
N LEU A 70 51.20 -53.61 39.52
CA LEU A 70 51.38 -54.96 38.94
C LEU A 70 51.29 -56.12 39.96
N GLU A 71 50.99 -57.31 39.42
CA GLU A 71 51.31 -58.68 39.90
C GLU A 71 50.81 -59.24 41.25
N ILE A 72 49.76 -60.07 41.13
CA ILE A 72 49.73 -61.51 41.45
C ILE A 72 50.68 -62.02 42.56
N ARG A 73 50.12 -62.53 43.67
CA ARG A 73 50.34 -63.92 44.16
C ARG A 73 49.42 -64.34 45.32
N LYS A 74 49.14 -65.65 45.38
CA LYS A 74 48.68 -66.34 46.59
C LYS A 74 49.87 -66.59 47.53
N ASN A 75 49.64 -66.75 48.83
CA ASN A 75 49.92 -68.01 49.55
C ASN A 75 49.63 -67.89 51.06
N ASP A 76 49.50 -69.05 51.69
CA ASP A 76 49.21 -69.26 53.10
C ASP A 76 50.45 -69.15 54.01
N ALA A 77 50.23 -68.77 55.28
CA ALA A 77 51.07 -69.08 56.44
C ALA A 77 50.22 -68.79 57.70
N GLU A 78 49.64 -69.77 58.38
CA GLU A 78 50.26 -70.75 59.28
C GLU A 78 50.61 -70.22 60.69
N ASN A 79 50.31 -71.10 61.65
CA ASN A 79 50.56 -70.99 63.08
C ASN A 79 51.96 -70.48 63.46
N ASN A 80 52.06 -69.79 64.60
CA ASN A 80 53.25 -69.93 65.44
C ASN A 80 52.92 -69.85 66.93
N ILE A 81 53.02 -71.02 67.58
CA ILE A 81 52.97 -71.15 69.04
C ILE A 81 54.26 -70.56 69.60
N ARG A 82 54.17 -69.63 70.56
CA ARG A 82 55.34 -69.15 71.32
C ARG A 82 55.24 -69.51 72.80
N THR A 83 55.66 -70.73 73.11
CA THR A 83 56.01 -71.16 74.46
C THR A 83 57.21 -70.37 74.99
N THR A 84 57.05 -69.70 76.13
CA THR A 84 58.17 -69.14 76.91
C THR A 84 58.13 -69.70 78.34
N ALA A 85 58.46 -70.99 78.47
CA ALA A 85 58.68 -71.60 79.78
C ALA A 85 59.99 -71.07 80.39
N SER A 86 59.93 -70.47 81.58
CA SER A 86 61.16 -70.05 82.27
C SER A 86 61.94 -71.26 82.78
N THR A 87 63.19 -71.36 82.35
CA THR A 87 64.16 -72.43 82.71
C THR A 87 64.52 -72.43 84.20
N GLU A 88 64.16 -71.39 84.95
CA GLU A 88 64.38 -71.25 86.39
C GLU A 88 63.57 -72.29 87.20
N SER A 89 62.34 -72.57 86.77
CA SER A 89 61.44 -73.54 87.43
C SER A 89 62.02 -74.95 87.50
N LEU A 90 62.66 -75.42 86.42
CA LEU A 90 63.33 -76.72 86.36
C LEU A 90 64.61 -76.77 87.20
N GLN A 91 65.35 -75.66 87.32
CA GLN A 91 66.53 -75.59 88.20
C GLN A 91 66.15 -75.54 89.69
N GLN A 92 65.00 -74.98 90.04
CA GLN A 92 64.48 -74.97 91.41
C GLN A 92 64.06 -76.39 91.84
N LEU A 93 63.32 -77.11 90.98
CA LEU A 93 62.95 -78.51 91.18
C LEU A 93 64.17 -79.44 91.27
N SER A 94 65.19 -79.27 90.41
CA SER A 94 66.39 -80.10 90.46
C SER A 94 67.23 -79.87 91.73
N ARG A 95 67.13 -78.70 92.38
CA ARG A 95 67.76 -78.46 93.68
C ARG A 95 66.96 -79.07 94.83
N GLN A 96 65.63 -78.98 94.82
CA GLN A 96 64.79 -79.58 95.86
C GLN A 96 64.85 -81.12 95.87
N ILE A 97 64.88 -81.75 94.69
CA ILE A 97 64.97 -83.22 94.59
C ILE A 97 66.32 -83.76 95.12
N ASN A 98 67.44 -83.06 94.86
CA ASN A 98 68.75 -83.45 95.41
C ASN A 98 68.85 -83.21 96.94
N GLY A 99 68.14 -82.22 97.48
CA GLY A 99 68.04 -82.03 98.93
C GLY A 99 67.31 -83.18 99.62
N LEU A 100 66.14 -83.56 99.12
CA LEU A 100 65.30 -84.61 99.72
C LEU A 100 65.91 -86.02 99.69
N LEU A 101 66.86 -86.28 98.78
CA LEU A 101 67.63 -87.52 98.74
C LEU A 101 68.77 -87.58 99.77
N SER A 102 69.06 -86.48 100.49
CA SER A 102 70.19 -86.40 101.43
C SER A 102 69.83 -86.61 102.90
N GLU A 103 68.56 -86.47 103.30
CA GLU A 103 68.13 -86.52 104.72
C GLU A 103 67.50 -87.87 105.14
N SER A 104 67.39 -88.85 104.24
CA SER A 104 66.75 -90.16 104.51
C SER A 104 67.71 -91.24 105.04
N ALA A 105 68.88 -90.88 105.57
CA ALA A 105 70.00 -91.81 105.79
C ALA A 105 70.69 -91.71 107.18
N ALA A 106 69.91 -91.51 108.25
CA ALA A 106 70.40 -91.63 109.63
C ALA A 106 69.34 -92.29 110.54
N TYR A 107 69.53 -93.57 110.86
CA TYR A 107 68.70 -94.38 111.78
C TYR A 107 69.51 -94.69 113.05
N VAL A 108 68.87 -95.29 114.08
CA VAL A 108 69.47 -95.69 115.39
C VAL A 108 69.66 -94.47 116.33
N ASN A 109 69.14 -94.43 117.55
CA ASN A 109 69.32 -95.43 118.62
C ASN A 109 68.14 -95.59 119.62
N TRP A 110 68.23 -96.62 120.47
CA TRP A 110 67.39 -96.91 121.65
C TRP A 110 67.78 -95.98 122.85
N GLU A 111 67.12 -95.89 124.01
CA GLU A 111 66.46 -96.92 124.85
C GLU A 111 65.43 -96.30 125.86
N ASP A 112 64.85 -97.08 126.78
CA ASP A 112 63.63 -96.78 127.57
C ASP A 112 63.71 -95.72 128.69
N SER A 113 62.59 -94.99 128.91
CA SER A 113 61.87 -94.91 130.22
C SER A 113 60.66 -93.94 130.17
N PRO A 114 59.42 -94.32 130.61
CA PRO A 114 58.22 -93.51 130.39
C PRO A 114 57.73 -92.67 131.60
N ASN A 115 57.58 -91.34 131.42
CA ASN A 115 56.31 -90.63 131.70
C ASN A 115 56.30 -89.13 131.33
N THR A 116 57.44 -88.46 131.17
CA THR A 116 57.50 -86.98 130.99
C THR A 116 56.97 -86.50 129.63
N GLY A 117 57.20 -87.26 128.55
CA GLY A 117 56.96 -86.79 127.18
C GLY A 117 55.49 -86.55 126.80
N VAL A 118 54.52 -87.04 127.58
CA VAL A 118 53.09 -86.87 127.24
C VAL A 118 52.65 -85.41 127.39
N GLN A 119 53.10 -84.71 128.44
CA GLN A 119 52.71 -83.33 128.69
C GLN A 119 53.35 -82.36 127.68
N GLU A 120 54.62 -82.55 127.34
CA GLU A 120 55.30 -81.78 126.29
C GLU A 120 54.64 -81.99 124.91
N LEU A 121 54.19 -83.21 124.60
CA LEU A 121 53.43 -83.50 123.38
C LEU A 121 52.03 -82.86 123.39
N GLU A 122 51.37 -82.76 124.54
CA GLU A 122 50.08 -82.04 124.63
C GLU A 122 50.26 -80.52 124.44
N GLU A 123 51.22 -79.88 125.12
CA GLU A 123 51.49 -78.45 124.94
C GLU A 123 51.92 -78.14 123.52
N ARG A 124 52.83 -78.93 122.95
CA ARG A 124 53.25 -78.80 121.54
C ARG A 124 52.08 -78.99 120.57
N ASN A 125 51.10 -79.85 120.87
CA ASN A 125 49.88 -79.97 120.05
C ASN A 125 48.94 -78.76 120.22
N ARG A 126 48.83 -78.18 121.41
CA ARG A 126 48.06 -76.93 121.63
C ARG A 126 48.69 -75.76 120.86
N ASP A 127 50.01 -75.61 120.92
CA ASP A 127 50.74 -74.57 120.20
C ASP A 127 50.69 -74.77 118.68
N LEU A 128 50.83 -76.01 118.19
CA LEU A 128 50.64 -76.32 116.78
C LEU A 128 49.20 -76.06 116.31
N ALA A 129 48.18 -76.37 117.13
CA ALA A 129 46.79 -76.05 116.82
C ALA A 129 46.55 -74.53 116.79
N ALA A 130 47.07 -73.77 117.75
CA ALA A 130 46.97 -72.31 117.78
C ALA A 130 47.72 -71.64 116.62
N LEU A 131 48.88 -72.18 116.22
CA LEU A 131 49.58 -71.75 115.01
C LEU A 131 48.81 -72.09 113.74
N LEU A 132 48.24 -73.29 113.63
CA LEU A 132 47.40 -73.69 112.50
C LEU A 132 46.14 -72.82 112.41
N GLU A 133 45.49 -72.50 113.52
CA GLU A 133 44.33 -71.60 113.55
C GLU A 133 44.74 -70.17 113.16
N LYS A 134 45.85 -69.65 113.68
CA LYS A 134 46.40 -68.34 113.26
C LYS A 134 46.76 -68.32 111.77
N HIS A 135 47.30 -69.41 111.23
CA HIS A 135 47.57 -69.56 109.79
C HIS A 135 46.28 -69.68 108.98
N ALA A 136 45.24 -70.35 109.49
CA ALA A 136 43.93 -70.43 108.85
C ALA A 136 43.25 -69.06 108.80
N GLN A 137 43.21 -68.32 109.91
CA GLN A 137 42.70 -66.95 109.98
C GLN A 137 43.49 -66.00 109.05
N ALA A 138 44.82 -66.10 109.01
CA ALA A 138 45.63 -65.32 108.09
C ALA A 138 45.38 -65.69 106.61
N ASN A 139 45.14 -66.97 106.30
CA ASN A 139 44.81 -67.45 104.96
C ASN A 139 43.38 -67.02 104.55
N GLU A 140 42.43 -66.98 105.48
CA GLU A 140 41.08 -66.44 105.26
C GLU A 140 41.10 -64.92 105.02
N GLN A 141 41.92 -64.18 105.77
CA GLN A 141 42.18 -62.76 105.52
C GLN A 141 42.85 -62.52 104.16
N LEU A 142 43.85 -63.31 103.78
CA LEU A 142 44.48 -63.23 102.46
C LEU A 142 43.55 -63.68 101.32
N SER A 143 42.66 -64.64 101.58
CA SER A 143 41.66 -65.12 100.61
C SER A 143 40.57 -64.07 100.37
N SER A 144 40.04 -63.47 101.44
CA SER A 144 39.06 -62.38 101.35
C SER A 144 39.67 -61.11 100.73
N GLN A 145 40.93 -60.76 101.05
CA GLN A 145 41.67 -59.71 100.34
C GLN A 145 41.87 -60.04 98.86
N ASN A 146 42.21 -61.28 98.50
CA ASN A 146 42.28 -61.73 97.10
C ASN A 146 40.91 -61.62 96.41
N GLN A 147 39.82 -61.98 97.09
CA GLN A 147 38.47 -61.88 96.56
C GLN A 147 38.05 -60.41 96.35
N GLN A 148 38.38 -59.52 97.29
CA GLN A 148 38.17 -58.07 97.16
C GLN A 148 38.99 -57.46 96.01
N LEU A 149 40.27 -57.82 95.90
CA LEU A 149 41.14 -57.36 94.80
C LEU A 149 40.67 -57.89 93.43
N ARG A 150 40.20 -59.14 93.36
CA ARG A 150 39.58 -59.70 92.13
C ARG A 150 38.26 -58.99 91.79
N ALA A 151 37.41 -58.72 92.77
CA ALA A 151 36.16 -57.98 92.57
C ALA A 151 36.43 -56.53 92.11
N HIS A 152 37.40 -55.85 92.73
CA HIS A 152 37.83 -54.50 92.34
C HIS A 152 38.43 -54.50 90.92
N SER A 153 39.30 -55.46 90.59
CA SER A 153 39.87 -55.60 89.25
C SER A 153 38.80 -55.87 88.19
N LYS A 154 37.77 -56.66 88.53
CA LYS A 154 36.63 -56.93 87.65
C LYS A 154 35.76 -55.69 87.45
N ALA A 155 35.44 -54.96 88.52
CA ALA A 155 34.70 -53.71 88.44
C ALA A 155 35.44 -52.62 87.65
N LEU A 156 36.77 -52.52 87.82
CA LEU A 156 37.60 -51.57 87.06
C LEU A 156 37.68 -51.96 85.56
N GLN A 157 37.74 -53.26 85.26
CA GLN A 157 37.65 -53.75 83.87
C GLN A 157 36.28 -53.44 83.27
N GLU A 158 35.18 -53.70 83.98
CA GLU A 158 33.81 -53.40 83.55
C GLU A 158 33.61 -51.89 83.33
N GLN A 159 34.19 -51.03 84.17
CA GLN A 159 34.21 -49.58 83.96
C GLN A 159 35.00 -49.21 82.68
N LEU A 160 36.20 -49.75 82.49
CA LEU A 160 37.02 -49.47 81.29
C LEU A 160 36.33 -49.95 80.01
N GLU A 161 35.65 -51.09 80.04
CA GLU A 161 34.84 -51.59 78.92
C GLU A 161 33.61 -50.71 78.67
N ALA A 162 32.91 -50.26 79.73
CA ALA A 162 31.78 -49.34 79.62
C ALA A 162 32.18 -47.96 79.08
N GLU A 163 33.29 -47.38 79.56
CA GLU A 163 33.84 -46.11 79.05
C GLU A 163 34.32 -46.24 77.61
N ARG A 164 35.02 -47.34 77.27
CA ARG A 164 35.41 -47.64 75.89
C ARG A 164 34.19 -47.74 74.97
N ASN A 165 33.14 -48.45 75.38
CA ASN A 165 31.91 -48.58 74.61
C ASN A 165 31.18 -47.23 74.47
N SER A 166 31.10 -46.43 75.54
CA SER A 166 30.55 -45.06 75.54
C SER A 166 31.32 -44.14 74.57
N PHE A 167 32.65 -44.24 74.53
CA PHE A 167 33.48 -43.50 73.57
C PHE A 167 33.25 -43.97 72.13
N HIS A 168 33.18 -45.29 71.89
CA HIS A 168 32.92 -45.83 70.55
C HIS A 168 31.51 -45.45 70.05
N GLU A 169 30.51 -45.40 70.94
CA GLU A 169 29.19 -44.89 70.60
C GLU A 169 29.19 -43.40 70.25
N LYS A 170 29.83 -42.54 71.05
CA LYS A 170 29.94 -41.10 70.79
C LYS A 170 30.62 -40.87 69.44
N HIS A 171 31.81 -41.44 69.26
CA HIS A 171 32.57 -41.38 68.01
C HIS A 171 31.76 -41.91 66.79
N LYS A 172 30.94 -42.95 66.96
CA LYS A 172 30.03 -43.45 65.91
C LYS A 172 28.89 -42.47 65.62
N LYS A 173 28.32 -41.81 66.63
CA LYS A 173 27.28 -40.76 66.49
C LYS A 173 27.86 -39.51 65.82
N ASP A 174 29.06 -39.08 66.20
CA ASP A 174 29.76 -37.93 65.63
C ASP A 174 30.18 -38.17 64.16
N ILE A 175 30.65 -39.39 63.84
CA ILE A 175 30.88 -39.81 62.44
C ILE A 175 29.56 -39.89 61.65
N GLY A 176 28.44 -40.20 62.30
CA GLY A 176 27.10 -40.18 61.70
C GLY A 176 26.69 -38.76 61.31
N SER A 177 26.66 -37.84 62.27
CA SER A 177 26.25 -36.45 62.05
C SER A 177 27.17 -35.71 61.07
N LEU A 178 28.48 -35.95 61.10
CA LEU A 178 29.42 -35.39 60.10
C LEU A 178 29.20 -35.94 58.69
N LYS A 179 28.77 -37.22 58.54
CA LYS A 179 28.39 -37.78 57.24
C LYS A 179 27.08 -37.21 56.74
N GLU A 180 26.09 -37.03 57.61
CA GLU A 180 24.81 -36.40 57.29
C GLU A 180 25.01 -34.95 56.85
N GLN A 181 25.80 -34.15 57.58
CA GLN A 181 26.16 -32.79 57.20
C GLN A 181 26.91 -32.75 55.85
N LEU A 182 27.87 -33.64 55.63
CA LEU A 182 28.57 -33.74 54.35
C LEU A 182 27.63 -34.12 53.19
N GLN A 183 26.69 -35.02 53.42
CA GLN A 183 25.70 -35.42 52.41
C GLN A 183 24.73 -34.28 52.09
N VAL A 184 24.26 -33.54 53.10
CA VAL A 184 23.47 -32.31 52.89
C VAL A 184 24.27 -31.28 52.11
N HIS A 185 25.53 -31.02 52.45
CA HIS A 185 26.38 -30.08 51.69
C HIS A 185 26.62 -30.52 50.25
N ILE A 186 26.84 -31.82 49.99
CA ILE A 186 26.93 -32.36 48.62
C ILE A 186 25.63 -32.13 47.85
N GLN A 187 24.47 -32.34 48.48
CA GLN A 187 23.16 -32.08 47.88
C GLN A 187 22.94 -30.58 47.61
N THR A 188 23.25 -29.69 48.55
CA THR A 188 23.16 -28.23 48.36
C THR A 188 24.07 -27.76 47.23
N ILE A 189 25.31 -28.26 47.16
CA ILE A 189 26.23 -27.93 46.05
C ILE A 189 25.69 -28.47 44.73
N GLY A 190 25.11 -29.67 44.70
CA GLY A 190 24.46 -30.23 43.51
C GLY A 190 23.30 -29.36 43.01
N ILE A 191 22.43 -28.90 43.90
CA ILE A 191 21.32 -27.98 43.60
C ILE A 191 21.87 -26.65 43.05
N LEU A 192 22.81 -26.01 43.76
CA LEU A 192 23.39 -24.73 43.32
C LEU A 192 24.14 -24.83 41.98
N VAL A 193 24.75 -25.97 41.67
CA VAL A 193 25.39 -26.24 40.36
C VAL A 193 24.34 -26.45 39.28
N ALA A 194 23.23 -27.14 39.56
CA ALA A 194 22.12 -27.30 38.64
C ALA A 194 21.45 -25.94 38.34
N GLU A 195 21.04 -25.20 39.37
CA GLU A 195 20.46 -23.84 39.27
C GLU A 195 21.39 -22.88 38.50
N LYS A 196 22.69 -22.87 38.82
CA LYS A 196 23.66 -22.06 38.07
C LYS A 196 23.74 -22.45 36.60
N THR A 197 23.73 -23.76 36.29
CA THR A 197 23.80 -24.26 34.92
C THR A 197 22.53 -23.93 34.14
N GLU A 198 21.36 -24.03 34.78
CA GLU A 198 20.07 -23.66 34.21
C GLU A 198 20.01 -22.14 33.95
N LEU A 199 20.30 -21.31 34.95
CA LEU A 199 20.35 -19.85 34.81
C LEU A 199 21.35 -19.41 33.74
N GLN A 200 22.53 -20.06 33.66
CA GLN A 200 23.50 -19.78 32.61
C GLN A 200 23.00 -20.20 31.22
N SER A 201 22.22 -21.29 31.11
CA SER A 201 21.54 -21.68 29.87
C SER A 201 20.45 -20.67 29.48
N GLN A 202 19.61 -20.27 30.43
CA GLN A 202 18.56 -19.27 30.23
C GLN A 202 19.14 -17.91 29.78
N VAL A 203 20.21 -17.43 30.44
CA VAL A 203 20.93 -16.20 30.02
C VAL A 203 21.51 -16.35 28.62
N ASN A 204 22.15 -17.48 28.30
CA ASN A 204 22.68 -17.74 26.95
C ASN A 204 21.57 -17.88 25.90
N GLN A 205 20.33 -18.24 26.27
CA GLN A 205 19.17 -18.27 25.37
C GLN A 205 18.60 -16.87 25.16
N VAL A 206 18.40 -16.10 26.23
CA VAL A 206 17.92 -14.71 26.17
C VAL A 206 18.89 -13.83 25.39
N GLN A 207 20.21 -14.00 25.56
CA GLN A 207 21.22 -13.28 24.78
C GLN A 207 21.07 -13.58 23.28
N ARG A 208 21.02 -14.86 22.87
CA ARG A 208 20.83 -15.24 21.46
C ARG A 208 19.53 -14.70 20.85
N ILE A 209 18.45 -14.65 21.63
CA ILE A 209 17.18 -14.04 21.19
C ILE A 209 17.35 -12.52 21.04
N ALA A 210 18.04 -11.85 21.96
CA ALA A 210 18.32 -10.42 21.86
C ALA A 210 19.20 -10.08 20.64
N ASP A 211 20.23 -10.88 20.38
CA ASP A 211 21.10 -10.75 19.20
C ASP A 211 20.29 -10.89 17.90
N GLN A 212 19.44 -11.92 17.80
CA GLN A 212 18.52 -12.11 16.67
C GLN A 212 17.54 -10.94 16.48
N ARG A 213 16.99 -10.37 17.57
CA ARG A 213 16.13 -9.18 17.48
C ARG A 213 16.89 -7.93 17.05
N ILE A 214 18.19 -7.82 17.33
CA ILE A 214 19.04 -6.73 16.80
C ILE A 214 19.21 -6.89 15.29
N GLU A 215 19.52 -8.09 14.80
CA GLU A 215 19.63 -8.39 13.36
C GLU A 215 18.32 -8.08 12.61
N GLU A 216 17.16 -8.49 13.14
CA GLU A 216 15.83 -8.13 12.59
C GLU A 216 15.61 -6.61 12.55
N ILE A 217 15.97 -5.88 13.61
CA ILE A 217 15.82 -4.42 13.68
C ILE A 217 16.73 -3.73 12.66
N GLU A 218 17.96 -4.22 12.47
CA GLU A 218 18.88 -3.69 11.44
C GLU A 218 18.37 -3.97 10.03
N GLU A 219 17.80 -5.16 9.76
CA GLU A 219 17.20 -5.47 8.47
C GLU A 219 15.98 -4.59 8.18
N LEU A 220 15.06 -4.45 9.14
CA LEU A 220 13.88 -3.58 9.02
C LEU A 220 14.26 -2.11 8.86
N SER A 221 15.32 -1.65 9.55
CA SER A 221 15.90 -0.31 9.37
C SER A 221 16.47 -0.12 7.96
N GLY A 222 17.16 -1.13 7.42
CA GLY A 222 17.65 -1.17 6.04
C GLY A 222 16.51 -1.11 5.01
N ARG A 223 15.48 -1.95 5.17
CA ARG A 223 14.27 -1.95 4.34
C ARG A 223 13.55 -0.59 4.37
N LEU A 224 13.39 0.00 5.56
CA LEU A 224 12.79 1.33 5.75
C LEU A 224 13.61 2.43 5.06
N LYS A 225 14.94 2.39 5.17
CA LYS A 225 15.84 3.34 4.51
C LYS A 225 15.76 3.23 2.99
N ALA A 226 15.74 2.01 2.44
CA ALA A 226 15.54 1.77 1.01
C ALA A 226 14.17 2.24 0.53
N SER A 227 13.11 2.07 1.33
CA SER A 227 11.78 2.58 1.00
C SER A 227 11.72 4.12 0.99
N ARG A 228 12.33 4.78 1.99
CA ARG A 228 12.45 6.26 2.03
C ARG A 228 13.24 6.82 0.85
N GLN A 229 14.29 6.14 0.40
CA GLN A 229 15.02 6.55 -0.80
C GLN A 229 14.13 6.46 -2.04
N ARG A 230 13.41 5.35 -2.24
CA ARG A 230 12.46 5.20 -3.37
C ARG A 230 11.36 6.27 -3.36
N VAL A 231 10.83 6.63 -2.19
CA VAL A 231 9.86 7.73 -2.06
C VAL A 231 10.48 9.05 -2.50
N ALA A 232 11.68 9.40 -2.01
CA ALA A 232 12.36 10.64 -2.40
C ALA A 232 12.73 10.69 -3.89
N ASP A 233 12.96 9.56 -4.54
CA ASP A 233 13.21 9.48 -5.99
C ASP A 233 11.90 9.54 -6.81
N LEU A 234 10.80 8.98 -6.30
CA LEU A 234 9.46 9.17 -6.88
C LEU A 234 8.98 10.62 -6.75
N GLU A 235 9.26 11.30 -5.63
CA GLU A 235 8.99 12.74 -5.44
C GLU A 235 9.75 13.59 -6.46
N ARG A 236 11.01 13.26 -6.76
CA ARG A 236 11.81 13.92 -7.82
C ARG A 236 11.20 13.68 -9.20
N ASN A 237 10.83 12.44 -9.51
CA ASN A 237 10.24 12.07 -10.80
C ASN A 237 8.85 12.71 -10.99
N LEU A 238 8.05 12.83 -9.92
CA LEU A 238 6.77 13.53 -9.95
C LEU A 238 6.96 15.04 -10.17
N SER A 239 7.94 15.65 -9.50
CA SER A 239 8.28 17.06 -9.67
C SER A 239 8.77 17.39 -11.09
N THR A 240 9.67 16.58 -11.66
CA THR A 240 10.17 16.76 -13.03
C THR A 240 9.09 16.45 -14.08
N SER A 241 8.26 15.43 -13.86
CA SER A 241 7.10 15.15 -14.73
C SER A 241 6.09 16.30 -14.69
N SER A 242 5.77 16.85 -13.51
CA SER A 242 4.88 18.00 -13.35
C SER A 242 5.42 19.24 -14.07
N GLN A 243 6.73 19.52 -13.92
CA GLN A 243 7.39 20.60 -14.65
C GLN A 243 7.36 20.39 -16.18
N SER A 244 7.47 19.15 -16.65
CA SER A 244 7.34 18.80 -18.07
C SER A 244 5.91 18.99 -18.58
N THR A 245 4.90 18.52 -17.84
CA THR A 245 3.48 18.75 -18.15
C THR A 245 3.20 20.25 -18.26
N HIS A 246 3.69 21.06 -17.32
CA HIS A 246 3.44 22.51 -17.35
C HIS A 246 4.15 23.24 -18.52
N GLN A 247 5.29 22.72 -18.99
CA GLN A 247 5.90 23.19 -20.24
C GLN A 247 5.08 22.82 -21.47
N ILE A 248 4.50 21.61 -21.50
CA ILE A 248 3.61 21.15 -22.58
C ILE A 248 2.30 21.94 -22.59
N GLU A 249 1.69 22.20 -21.43
CA GLU A 249 0.52 23.08 -21.27
C GLU A 249 0.81 24.48 -21.80
N LYS A 250 1.95 25.08 -21.43
CA LYS A 250 2.37 26.40 -21.92
C LYS A 250 2.53 26.39 -23.44
N ALA A 251 3.20 25.38 -24.01
CA ALA A 251 3.37 25.24 -25.45
C ALA A 251 2.02 25.02 -26.17
N ALA A 252 1.08 24.28 -25.58
CA ALA A 252 -0.26 24.09 -26.12
C ALA A 252 -1.07 25.41 -26.13
N VAL A 253 -0.96 26.23 -25.08
CA VAL A 253 -1.57 27.57 -25.02
C VAL A 253 -0.92 28.55 -26.01
N GLU A 254 0.39 28.44 -26.24
CA GLU A 254 1.10 29.24 -27.25
C GLU A 254 0.71 28.82 -28.68
N ASN A 255 0.63 27.52 -28.96
CA ASN A 255 0.12 26.97 -30.23
C ASN A 255 -1.35 27.32 -30.48
N ALA A 256 -2.21 27.31 -29.45
CA ALA A 256 -3.62 27.70 -29.59
C ALA A 256 -3.77 29.17 -30.02
N LYS A 257 -2.96 30.08 -29.45
CA LYS A 257 -2.92 31.49 -29.86
C LYS A 257 -2.45 31.65 -31.30
N GLU A 258 -1.46 30.88 -31.73
CA GLU A 258 -0.98 30.91 -33.12
C GLU A 258 -2.02 30.36 -34.10
N VAL A 259 -2.73 29.29 -33.74
CA VAL A 259 -3.88 28.77 -34.52
C VAL A 259 -4.97 29.84 -34.64
N ASP A 260 -5.30 30.57 -33.58
CA ASP A 260 -6.30 31.66 -33.66
C ASP A 260 -5.79 32.90 -34.42
N ARG A 261 -4.49 33.19 -34.36
CA ARG A 261 -3.83 34.20 -35.21
C ARG A 261 -3.95 33.85 -36.69
N LEU A 262 -3.67 32.59 -37.04
CA LEU A 262 -3.77 32.07 -38.41
C LEU A 262 -5.22 32.02 -38.91
N LYS A 263 -6.20 31.69 -38.07
CA LYS A 263 -7.64 31.83 -38.42
C LYS A 263 -8.00 33.28 -38.76
N LEU A 264 -7.54 34.24 -37.96
CA LEU A 264 -7.80 35.67 -38.21
C LEU A 264 -7.15 36.15 -39.52
N GLU A 265 -5.95 35.66 -39.82
CA GLU A 265 -5.23 35.94 -41.07
C GLU A 265 -5.92 35.31 -42.29
N LEU A 266 -6.38 34.07 -42.18
CA LEU A 266 -7.19 33.38 -43.19
C LEU A 266 -8.51 34.12 -43.47
N LEU A 267 -9.23 34.56 -42.43
CA LEU A 267 -10.48 35.33 -42.58
C LEU A 267 -10.25 36.67 -43.30
N LYS A 268 -9.15 37.37 -42.99
CA LYS A 268 -8.75 38.59 -43.70
C LYS A 268 -8.42 38.31 -45.18
N SER A 269 -7.67 37.26 -45.45
CA SER A 269 -7.31 36.84 -46.81
C SER A 269 -8.54 36.43 -47.63
N ASN A 270 -9.49 35.70 -47.03
CA ASN A 270 -10.74 35.34 -47.68
C ASN A 270 -11.60 36.58 -48.01
N LYS A 271 -11.71 37.55 -47.09
CA LYS A 271 -12.40 38.82 -47.36
C LYS A 271 -11.75 39.60 -48.51
N GLN A 272 -10.43 39.66 -48.56
CA GLN A 272 -9.69 40.27 -49.69
C GLN A 272 -9.92 39.52 -51.01
N TYR A 273 -9.99 38.19 -50.97
CA TYR A 273 -10.32 37.37 -52.14
C TYR A 273 -11.76 37.61 -52.62
N GLU A 274 -12.72 37.77 -51.71
CA GLU A 274 -14.11 38.12 -52.03
C GLU A 274 -14.22 39.53 -52.62
N GLU A 275 -13.52 40.52 -52.07
CA GLU A 275 -13.41 41.88 -52.62
C GLU A 275 -12.82 41.89 -54.04
N LEU A 276 -11.72 41.17 -54.26
CA LEU A 276 -11.10 41.02 -55.59
C LEU A 276 -11.99 40.26 -56.57
N ARG A 277 -12.73 39.25 -56.10
CA ARG A 277 -13.72 38.50 -56.90
C ARG A 277 -14.87 39.41 -57.32
N GLN A 278 -15.37 40.27 -56.42
CA GLN A 278 -16.40 41.25 -56.75
C GLN A 278 -15.93 42.25 -57.81
N GLN A 279 -14.74 42.85 -57.61
CA GLN A 279 -14.11 43.73 -58.62
C GLN A 279 -13.95 43.02 -59.97
N THR A 280 -13.60 41.74 -59.96
CA THR A 280 -13.49 40.92 -61.19
C THR A 280 -14.85 40.73 -61.88
N SER A 281 -15.94 40.54 -61.15
CA SER A 281 -17.29 40.52 -61.74
C SER A 281 -17.74 41.87 -62.28
N GLU A 282 -17.47 42.97 -61.56
CA GLU A 282 -17.81 44.33 -62.00
C GLU A 282 -17.06 44.69 -63.29
N LEU A 283 -15.76 44.40 -63.37
CA LEU A 283 -14.97 44.59 -64.60
C LEU A 283 -15.46 43.71 -65.76
N LYS A 284 -15.92 42.49 -65.47
CA LYS A 284 -16.49 41.58 -66.48
C LYS A 284 -17.84 42.09 -67.01
N GLU A 285 -18.70 42.62 -66.15
CA GLU A 285 -19.97 43.23 -66.56
C GLU A 285 -19.74 44.53 -67.34
N GLN A 286 -18.82 45.39 -66.89
CA GLN A 286 -18.40 46.57 -67.64
C GLN A 286 -17.88 46.19 -69.04
N LEU A 287 -17.02 45.18 -69.14
CA LEU A 287 -16.55 44.67 -70.44
C LEU A 287 -17.72 44.17 -71.31
N GLN A 288 -18.65 43.41 -70.73
CA GLN A 288 -19.84 42.92 -71.44
C GLN A 288 -20.74 44.08 -71.93
N SER A 289 -20.89 45.15 -71.15
CA SER A 289 -21.60 46.38 -71.55
C SER A 289 -20.90 47.11 -72.72
N LYS A 290 -19.56 47.10 -72.75
CA LYS A 290 -18.79 47.66 -73.87
C LYS A 290 -18.89 46.78 -75.11
N VAL A 291 -18.93 45.46 -74.96
CA VAL A 291 -19.15 44.52 -76.08
C VAL A 291 -20.55 44.69 -76.69
N THR A 292 -21.61 44.80 -75.88
CA THR A 292 -22.97 45.03 -76.41
C THR A 292 -23.12 46.41 -77.05
N ALA A 293 -22.54 47.46 -76.46
CA ALA A 293 -22.50 48.79 -77.06
C ALA A 293 -21.69 48.84 -78.38
N ASN A 294 -20.58 48.12 -78.46
CA ASN A 294 -19.80 48.01 -79.70
C ASN A 294 -20.52 47.17 -80.76
N SER A 295 -21.29 46.16 -80.35
CA SER A 295 -22.16 45.37 -81.24
C SER A 295 -23.30 46.22 -81.80
N SER A 296 -23.96 47.08 -81.00
CA SER A 296 -25.01 47.97 -81.49
C SER A 296 -24.45 49.09 -82.36
N LEU A 297 -23.27 49.64 -82.04
CA LEU A 297 -22.53 50.53 -82.94
C LEU A 297 -22.17 49.85 -84.27
N SER A 298 -21.73 48.59 -84.24
CA SER A 298 -21.45 47.83 -85.46
C SER A 298 -22.71 47.63 -86.31
N GLN A 299 -23.86 47.35 -85.68
CA GLN A 299 -25.15 47.28 -86.37
C GLN A 299 -25.59 48.64 -86.96
N THR A 300 -25.39 49.75 -86.24
CA THR A 300 -25.70 51.08 -86.81
C THR A 300 -24.75 51.47 -87.92
N VAL A 301 -23.47 51.05 -87.89
CA VAL A 301 -22.52 51.20 -89.00
C VAL A 301 -22.95 50.34 -90.18
N GLU A 302 -23.36 49.08 -89.98
CA GLU A 302 -23.85 48.19 -91.03
C GLU A 302 -25.14 48.73 -91.70
N ASP A 303 -26.07 49.29 -90.92
CA ASP A 303 -27.28 49.93 -91.43
C ASP A 303 -27.00 51.29 -92.09
N LEU A 304 -25.99 52.05 -91.61
CA LEU A 304 -25.50 53.24 -92.30
C LEU A 304 -24.76 52.88 -93.59
N GLN A 305 -24.07 51.73 -93.66
CA GLN A 305 -23.46 51.20 -94.88
C GLN A 305 -24.53 50.77 -95.88
N LYS A 306 -25.55 49.99 -95.50
CA LYS A 306 -26.69 49.66 -96.38
C LYS A 306 -27.42 50.92 -96.87
N ARG A 307 -27.58 51.93 -96.01
CA ARG A 307 -28.14 53.23 -96.41
C ARG A 307 -27.20 53.98 -97.36
N LEU A 308 -25.89 53.96 -97.10
CA LEU A 308 -24.88 54.55 -97.97
C LEU A 308 -24.93 53.87 -99.33
N GLU A 309 -24.82 52.55 -99.42
CA GLU A 309 -24.96 51.73 -100.63
C GLU A 309 -26.28 52.04 -101.37
N MET A 310 -27.41 52.16 -100.67
CA MET A 310 -28.67 52.57 -101.29
C MET A 310 -28.63 54.01 -101.82
N THR A 311 -28.04 54.96 -101.08
CA THR A 311 -27.83 56.34 -101.56
C THR A 311 -26.75 56.44 -102.63
N GLU A 312 -25.80 55.51 -102.70
CA GLU A 312 -24.78 55.39 -103.73
C GLU A 312 -25.35 54.71 -104.97
N LEU A 313 -26.33 53.81 -104.85
CA LEU A 313 -27.13 53.30 -105.96
C LEU A 313 -28.06 54.39 -106.51
N TYR A 314 -28.73 55.16 -105.65
CA TYR A 314 -29.45 56.37 -106.09
C TYR A 314 -28.49 57.41 -106.69
N ALA A 315 -27.30 57.61 -106.11
CA ALA A 315 -26.28 58.51 -106.64
C ALA A 315 -25.56 57.94 -107.87
N GLN A 316 -25.60 56.63 -108.16
CA GLN A 316 -25.14 56.00 -109.41
C GLN A 316 -26.21 56.09 -110.50
N GLN A 317 -27.49 56.01 -110.12
CA GLN A 317 -28.59 56.37 -111.02
C GLN A 317 -28.51 57.86 -111.39
N LEU A 318 -28.25 58.75 -110.43
CA LEU A 318 -28.04 60.18 -110.66
C LEU A 318 -26.68 60.52 -111.31
N SER A 319 -25.61 59.77 -111.04
CA SER A 319 -24.29 59.99 -111.69
C SER A 319 -24.12 59.27 -113.02
N SER A 320 -25.04 58.37 -113.39
CA SER A 320 -25.28 58.04 -114.79
C SER A 320 -25.87 59.21 -115.60
N GLU A 321 -26.27 60.31 -114.92
CA GLU A 321 -26.54 61.63 -115.53
C GLU A 321 -25.62 62.77 -115.00
N THR A 322 -24.70 62.51 -114.04
CA THR A 322 -23.89 63.58 -113.41
C THR A 322 -22.47 63.15 -113.02
N GLU A 323 -21.46 63.68 -113.70
CA GLU A 323 -20.06 63.60 -113.26
C GLU A 323 -19.86 64.39 -111.95
N ASN A 324 -19.11 63.86 -110.96
CA ASN A 324 -18.06 64.59 -110.22
C ASN A 324 -17.41 63.76 -109.09
N SER A 325 -16.11 63.48 -109.21
CA SER A 325 -15.31 62.77 -108.20
C SER A 325 -14.75 63.69 -107.10
N GLN A 326 -15.53 64.68 -106.63
CA GLN A 326 -15.04 65.74 -105.74
C GLN A 326 -15.38 65.52 -104.25
N GLY A 327 -16.63 65.15 -103.92
CA GLY A 327 -17.09 65.06 -102.53
C GLY A 327 -16.30 64.09 -101.63
N SER A 328 -15.84 62.96 -102.19
CA SER A 328 -15.02 61.98 -101.47
C SER A 328 -13.66 62.56 -101.00
N VAL A 329 -13.11 63.54 -101.74
CA VAL A 329 -11.85 64.20 -101.38
C VAL A 329 -12.06 65.22 -100.25
N GLU A 330 -13.21 65.91 -100.24
CA GLU A 330 -13.54 66.86 -99.16
C GLU A 330 -13.87 66.15 -97.84
N VAL A 331 -14.62 65.05 -97.87
CA VAL A 331 -14.91 64.25 -96.66
C VAL A 331 -13.62 63.71 -96.03
N LEU A 332 -12.70 63.19 -96.84
CA LEU A 332 -11.42 62.66 -96.34
C LEU A 332 -10.54 63.79 -95.75
N ASN A 333 -10.50 64.96 -96.40
CA ASN A 333 -9.85 66.15 -95.84
C ASN A 333 -10.47 66.62 -94.52
N ASN A 334 -11.80 66.53 -94.38
CA ASN A 334 -12.48 66.98 -93.16
C ASN A 334 -12.27 66.01 -92.00
N LEU A 335 -12.31 64.69 -92.24
CA LEU A 335 -11.93 63.67 -91.25
C LEU A 335 -10.46 63.80 -90.81
N GLN A 336 -9.57 64.15 -91.74
CA GLN A 336 -8.16 64.36 -91.41
C GLN A 336 -7.94 65.63 -90.56
N LYS A 337 -8.64 66.73 -90.86
CA LYS A 337 -8.66 67.92 -89.99
C LYS A 337 -9.26 67.62 -88.62
N GLU A 338 -10.35 66.85 -88.55
CA GLU A 338 -11.00 66.49 -87.30
C GLU A 338 -10.06 65.66 -86.42
N ARG A 339 -9.40 64.63 -86.97
CA ARG A 339 -8.30 63.89 -86.32
C ARG A 339 -7.24 64.84 -85.76
N ASP A 340 -6.76 65.78 -86.57
CA ASP A 340 -5.67 66.68 -86.17
C ASP A 340 -6.11 67.62 -85.04
N THR A 341 -7.33 68.17 -85.08
CA THR A 341 -7.89 68.94 -83.96
C THR A 341 -8.18 68.12 -82.71
N LEU A 342 -8.45 66.81 -82.83
CA LEU A 342 -8.61 65.92 -81.69
C LEU A 342 -7.25 65.58 -81.05
N LEU A 343 -6.21 65.37 -81.85
CA LEU A 343 -4.83 65.20 -81.37
C LEU A 343 -4.33 66.45 -80.64
N GLU A 344 -4.59 67.63 -81.19
CA GLU A 344 -4.18 68.90 -80.57
C GLU A 344 -4.96 69.18 -79.27
N ARG A 345 -6.26 68.83 -79.20
CA ARG A 345 -7.02 68.82 -77.94
C ARG A 345 -6.49 67.81 -76.92
N LEU A 346 -6.00 66.65 -77.36
CA LEU A 346 -5.40 65.65 -76.48
C LEU A 346 -4.12 66.18 -75.85
N HIS A 347 -3.23 66.76 -76.67
CA HIS A 347 -2.00 67.42 -76.20
C HIS A 347 -2.31 68.58 -75.24
N GLN A 348 -3.34 69.38 -75.51
CA GLN A 348 -3.79 70.44 -74.59
C GLN A 348 -4.29 69.88 -73.26
N GLN A 349 -5.00 68.75 -73.23
CA GLN A 349 -5.40 68.11 -71.97
C GLN A 349 -4.24 67.42 -71.24
N GLU A 350 -3.26 66.86 -71.96
CA GLU A 350 -2.04 66.33 -71.35
C GLU A 350 -1.19 67.44 -70.72
N GLU A 351 -1.06 68.60 -71.38
CA GLU A 351 -0.37 69.77 -70.86
C GLU A 351 -1.08 70.36 -69.64
N LEU A 352 -2.42 70.53 -69.69
CA LEU A 352 -3.21 70.94 -68.52
C LEU A 352 -3.13 69.92 -67.37
N SER A 353 -3.07 68.62 -67.67
CA SER A 353 -2.86 67.58 -66.65
C SER A 353 -1.47 67.66 -66.01
N GLN A 354 -0.43 68.03 -66.76
CA GLN A 354 0.90 68.27 -66.23
C GLN A 354 0.95 69.55 -65.38
N GLN A 355 0.33 70.64 -65.82
CA GLN A 355 0.19 71.89 -65.05
C GLN A 355 -0.53 71.64 -63.72
N LEU A 356 -1.69 70.99 -63.74
CA LEU A 356 -2.45 70.64 -62.51
C LEU A 356 -1.67 69.71 -61.56
N LYS A 357 -0.85 68.80 -62.09
CA LYS A 357 0.04 67.96 -61.26
C LYS A 357 1.09 68.80 -60.54
N LEU A 358 1.75 69.72 -61.27
CA LEU A 358 2.76 70.63 -60.75
C LEU A 358 2.17 71.60 -59.70
N GLU A 359 0.99 72.18 -59.97
CA GLU A 359 0.27 73.01 -58.98
C GLU A 359 -0.05 72.21 -57.70
N ARG A 360 -0.55 70.98 -57.85
CA ARG A 360 -0.83 70.08 -56.73
C ARG A 360 0.44 69.72 -55.95
N ASP A 361 1.57 69.49 -56.61
CA ASP A 361 2.85 69.20 -55.95
C ASP A 361 3.37 70.46 -55.21
N GLN A 362 3.31 71.63 -55.84
CA GLN A 362 3.70 72.91 -55.25
C GLN A 362 2.84 73.26 -54.01
N VAL A 363 1.52 73.04 -54.08
CA VAL A 363 0.61 73.22 -52.94
C VAL A 363 0.92 72.21 -51.84
N THR A 364 1.26 70.97 -52.18
CA THR A 364 1.69 69.95 -51.20
C THR A 364 2.99 70.36 -50.50
N GLU A 365 3.96 70.90 -51.24
CA GLU A 365 5.21 71.42 -50.68
C GLU A 365 4.96 72.62 -49.76
N GLN A 366 4.11 73.57 -50.16
CA GLN A 366 3.72 74.70 -49.32
C GLN A 366 3.04 74.25 -48.01
N TYR A 367 2.16 73.25 -48.05
CA TYR A 367 1.57 72.68 -46.84
C TYR A 367 2.60 71.95 -45.95
N GLN A 368 3.58 71.25 -46.53
CA GLN A 368 4.68 70.66 -45.75
C GLN A 368 5.52 71.74 -45.08
N GLN A 369 5.97 72.75 -45.83
CA GLN A 369 6.75 73.88 -45.31
C GLN A 369 5.99 74.64 -44.20
N TYR A 370 4.69 74.87 -44.35
CA TYR A 370 3.86 75.51 -43.31
C TYR A 370 3.71 74.62 -42.07
N THR A 371 3.51 73.30 -42.26
CA THR A 371 3.43 72.35 -41.14
C THR A 371 4.75 72.29 -40.36
N ASP A 372 5.89 72.33 -41.05
CA ASP A 372 7.21 72.34 -40.41
C ASP A 372 7.51 73.67 -39.72
N GLN A 373 7.06 74.81 -40.25
CA GLN A 373 7.08 76.09 -39.53
C GLN A 373 6.25 76.03 -38.24
N LEU A 374 5.05 75.44 -38.29
CA LEU A 374 4.21 75.22 -37.09
C LEU A 374 4.89 74.30 -36.07
N ARG A 375 5.55 73.22 -36.53
CA ARG A 375 6.33 72.32 -35.65
C ARG A 375 7.48 73.06 -34.96
N HIS A 376 8.22 73.90 -35.69
CA HIS A 376 9.30 74.71 -35.11
C HIS A 376 8.76 75.74 -34.10
N GLN A 377 7.64 76.42 -34.40
CA GLN A 377 7.00 77.36 -33.47
C GLN A 377 6.50 76.64 -32.21
N ALA A 378 5.87 75.48 -32.35
CA ALA A 378 5.45 74.65 -31.22
C ALA A 378 6.64 74.24 -30.35
N GLN A 379 7.73 73.74 -30.95
CA GLN A 379 8.96 73.38 -30.22
C GLN A 379 9.60 74.58 -29.51
N GLN A 380 9.62 75.77 -30.14
CA GLN A 380 10.11 77.00 -29.51
C GLN A 380 9.24 77.41 -28.32
N LEU A 381 7.91 77.31 -28.43
CA LEU A 381 7.00 77.56 -27.30
C LEU A 381 7.17 76.52 -26.19
N THR A 382 7.35 75.24 -26.50
CA THR A 382 7.69 74.20 -25.50
C THR A 382 9.00 74.53 -24.78
N GLN A 383 10.04 74.96 -25.51
CA GLN A 383 11.33 75.36 -24.92
C GLN A 383 11.20 76.60 -24.03
N GLN A 384 10.41 77.60 -24.43
CA GLN A 384 10.10 78.76 -23.59
C GLN A 384 9.31 78.34 -22.33
N ILE A 385 8.35 77.44 -22.46
CA ILE A 385 7.60 76.89 -21.32
C ILE A 385 8.54 76.16 -20.37
N THR A 386 9.46 75.31 -20.85
CA THR A 386 10.42 74.61 -19.96
C THR A 386 11.34 75.58 -19.22
N VAL A 387 11.88 76.60 -19.90
CA VAL A 387 12.71 77.64 -19.25
C VAL A 387 11.89 78.43 -18.23
N LEU A 388 10.66 78.84 -18.57
CA LEU A 388 9.77 79.54 -17.64
C LEU A 388 9.33 78.66 -16.46
N THR A 389 9.25 77.34 -16.60
CA THR A 389 9.02 76.43 -15.46
C THR A 389 10.26 76.28 -14.59
N GLU A 390 11.46 76.22 -15.15
CA GLU A 390 12.72 76.22 -14.39
C GLU A 390 12.94 77.55 -13.65
N GLU A 391 12.66 78.68 -14.30
CA GLU A 391 12.67 80.01 -13.66
C GLU A 391 11.59 80.11 -12.57
N ARG A 392 10.39 79.59 -12.80
CA ARG A 392 9.33 79.51 -11.79
C ARG A 392 9.73 78.65 -10.60
N GLU A 393 10.39 77.51 -10.81
CA GLU A 393 10.87 76.67 -9.71
C GLU A 393 11.99 77.36 -8.92
N GLN A 394 12.94 78.01 -9.59
CA GLN A 394 13.96 78.84 -8.94
C GLN A 394 13.34 80.01 -8.16
N LEU A 395 12.31 80.66 -8.70
CA LEU A 395 11.57 81.72 -8.03
C LEU A 395 10.73 81.20 -6.85
N LEU A 396 10.15 80.00 -6.93
CA LEU A 396 9.42 79.37 -5.83
C LEU A 396 10.37 78.95 -4.69
N ASN A 397 11.53 78.37 -5.01
CA ASN A 397 12.56 78.07 -4.01
C ASN A 397 13.07 79.36 -3.34
N ARG A 398 13.35 80.41 -4.13
CA ARG A 398 13.73 81.73 -3.62
C ARG A 398 12.59 82.42 -2.84
N GLN A 399 11.34 82.19 -3.21
CA GLN A 399 10.18 82.65 -2.45
C GLN A 399 10.11 81.92 -1.11
N HIS A 400 10.38 80.61 -1.06
CA HIS A 400 10.40 79.86 0.19
C HIS A 400 11.54 80.31 1.14
N ASP A 401 12.74 80.55 0.59
CA ASP A 401 13.85 81.17 1.33
C ASP A 401 13.45 82.56 1.89
N LEU A 402 12.78 83.37 1.06
CA LEU A 402 12.29 84.70 1.44
C LEU A 402 11.11 84.64 2.41
N GLU A 403 10.25 83.63 2.36
CA GLU A 403 9.17 83.39 3.33
C GLU A 403 9.74 82.98 4.68
N GLY A 404 10.79 82.15 4.70
CA GLY A 404 11.58 81.89 5.91
C GLY A 404 12.17 83.18 6.49
N ALA A 405 12.79 84.01 5.64
CA ALA A 405 13.32 85.31 6.06
C ALA A 405 12.24 86.33 6.45
N VAL A 406 11.05 86.28 5.84
CA VAL A 406 9.90 87.15 6.14
C VAL A 406 9.22 86.73 7.43
N LEU A 407 9.11 85.44 7.75
CA LEU A 407 8.73 84.98 9.09
C LEU A 407 9.75 85.45 10.14
N GLU A 408 11.05 85.44 9.81
CA GLU A 408 12.10 85.99 10.66
C GLU A 408 12.11 87.53 10.73
N LEU A 409 11.48 88.24 9.79
CA LEU A 409 11.36 89.71 9.75
C LEU A 409 10.03 90.23 10.31
N GLN A 410 8.92 89.51 10.16
CA GLN A 410 7.64 89.80 10.80
C GLN A 410 7.78 89.72 12.33
N ARG A 411 8.56 88.73 12.80
CA ARG A 411 9.07 88.62 14.18
C ARG A 411 9.96 89.79 14.65
N LYS A 412 10.29 90.73 13.74
CA LYS A 412 11.04 91.98 13.98
C LYS A 412 10.25 93.23 13.52
N LEU A 413 9.02 93.08 13.01
CA LEU A 413 8.17 94.13 12.45
C LEU A 413 6.80 94.27 13.12
N GLU A 414 6.43 93.35 14.02
CA GLU A 414 5.38 93.61 15.03
C GLU A 414 5.69 94.83 15.93
N ASP A 415 6.93 95.35 15.91
CA ASP A 415 7.36 96.51 16.71
C ASP A 415 6.96 97.91 16.15
N ILE A 416 6.77 98.16 14.82
CA ILE A 416 6.75 99.55 14.27
C ILE A 416 5.86 99.83 13.02
N GLY A 417 4.87 100.74 13.13
CA GLY A 417 4.55 101.79 12.10
C GLY A 417 3.20 101.79 11.34
N SER A 418 2.67 102.97 10.91
CA SER A 418 1.41 103.11 10.13
C SER A 418 1.13 104.46 9.37
N MET A 419 0.36 104.40 8.25
CA MET A 419 -0.56 105.40 7.59
C MET A 419 -0.09 106.58 6.62
N PRO A 420 -0.98 107.11 5.69
CA PRO A 420 -0.73 108.08 4.56
C PRO A 420 -1.52 109.46 4.73
N PRO A 421 -2.35 110.14 3.85
CA PRO A 421 -2.76 110.15 2.39
C PRO A 421 -3.02 111.58 1.69
N VAL A 422 -3.93 111.68 0.67
CA VAL A 422 -4.81 112.83 0.13
C VAL A 422 -4.41 113.73 -1.14
N PRO A 423 -5.11 114.86 -1.59
CA PRO A 423 -6.25 114.88 -2.59
C PRO A 423 -6.49 116.10 -3.60
N GLN A 424 -7.61 116.10 -4.37
CA GLN A 424 -8.52 117.22 -4.86
C GLN A 424 -8.05 118.27 -5.96
N VAL A 425 -8.79 119.27 -6.55
CA VAL A 425 -9.90 120.23 -6.15
C VAL A 425 -10.98 120.54 -7.28
N THR A 426 -11.48 121.79 -7.52
CA THR A 426 -12.87 122.12 -8.06
C THR A 426 -13.13 123.49 -8.80
N GLN A 427 -14.34 123.67 -9.40
CA GLN A 427 -15.24 124.89 -9.51
C GLN A 427 -14.80 126.15 -10.35
N THR A 428 -15.58 127.24 -10.66
CA THR A 428 -16.88 127.84 -10.17
C THR A 428 -17.71 128.58 -11.29
N VAL A 429 -18.69 129.48 -11.00
CA VAL A 429 -19.84 129.93 -11.88
C VAL A 429 -20.31 131.43 -11.72
N SER A 430 -20.89 132.01 -12.79
CA SER A 430 -21.95 133.07 -12.90
C SER A 430 -21.69 134.53 -13.40
N ARG A 431 -21.52 134.73 -14.73
CA ARG A 431 -22.43 135.64 -15.52
C ARG A 431 -23.54 134.80 -16.15
N GLU A 432 -23.95 133.75 -15.46
CA GLU A 432 -24.84 132.77 -15.98
C GLU A 432 -26.27 133.17 -15.58
N LEU A 433 -26.66 133.29 -14.31
CA LEU A 433 -28.03 133.23 -13.72
C LEU A 433 -29.31 133.44 -14.60
N THR A 434 -29.29 134.29 -15.63
CA THR A 434 -30.35 134.42 -16.66
C THR A 434 -30.09 133.54 -17.90
N ASP A 435 -28.90 133.57 -18.47
CA ASP A 435 -28.37 132.46 -19.30
C ASP A 435 -28.47 131.13 -18.53
N GLU A 436 -28.37 131.12 -17.20
CA GLU A 436 -28.56 129.93 -16.33
C GLU A 436 -30.03 129.54 -16.18
N LEU A 437 -30.99 130.42 -16.44
CA LEU A 437 -32.42 130.06 -16.52
C LEU A 437 -32.81 129.56 -17.91
N GLU A 438 -32.19 130.07 -18.98
CA GLU A 438 -32.31 129.47 -20.30
C GLU A 438 -31.49 128.18 -20.43
N LYS A 439 -30.29 128.10 -19.82
CA LYS A 439 -29.56 126.84 -19.63
C LYS A 439 -30.34 125.92 -18.70
N LEU A 440 -30.88 126.31 -17.55
CA LEU A 440 -31.71 125.39 -16.75
C LEU A 440 -32.92 124.89 -17.53
N ARG A 441 -33.53 125.69 -18.42
CA ARG A 441 -34.56 125.21 -19.35
C ARG A 441 -34.02 124.31 -20.47
N ALA A 442 -32.81 124.56 -20.96
CA ALA A 442 -32.13 123.70 -21.93
C ALA A 442 -31.69 122.39 -21.27
N ASN A 443 -30.93 122.43 -20.18
CA ASN A 443 -30.57 121.34 -19.28
C ASN A 443 -31.79 120.55 -18.79
N ILE A 444 -32.96 121.16 -18.56
CA ILE A 444 -34.19 120.41 -18.24
C ILE A 444 -34.71 119.67 -19.47
N ARG A 445 -34.69 120.27 -20.67
CA ARG A 445 -35.02 119.56 -21.92
C ARG A 445 -34.02 118.45 -22.21
N GLU A 446 -32.73 118.73 -22.11
CA GLU A 446 -31.61 117.81 -22.28
C GLU A 446 -31.66 116.69 -21.23
N ALA A 447 -32.06 116.97 -19.99
CA ALA A 447 -32.31 115.96 -18.97
C ALA A 447 -33.59 115.15 -19.22
N THR A 448 -34.66 115.73 -19.80
CA THR A 448 -35.82 114.93 -20.25
C THR A 448 -35.52 114.11 -21.49
N ASP A 449 -34.74 114.63 -22.44
CA ASP A 449 -34.30 113.93 -23.65
C ASP A 449 -33.34 112.79 -23.27
N ALA A 450 -32.43 113.03 -22.30
CA ALA A 450 -31.53 112.04 -21.73
C ALA A 450 -32.27 110.99 -20.88
N LEU A 451 -33.32 111.40 -20.13
CA LEU A 451 -34.18 110.47 -19.41
C LEU A 451 -35.03 109.65 -20.39
N GLU A 452 -35.52 110.23 -21.49
CA GLU A 452 -36.19 109.47 -22.54
C GLU A 452 -35.23 108.53 -23.28
N THR A 453 -33.98 108.92 -23.57
CA THR A 453 -32.99 107.94 -24.07
C THR A 453 -32.77 106.85 -23.03
N GLN A 454 -32.56 107.19 -21.76
CA GLN A 454 -32.37 106.18 -20.71
C GLN A 454 -33.58 105.26 -20.54
N VAL A 455 -34.81 105.74 -20.74
CA VAL A 455 -36.03 104.91 -20.75
C VAL A 455 -36.10 104.03 -22.00
N ARG A 456 -35.73 104.54 -23.18
CA ARG A 456 -35.63 103.74 -24.42
C ARG A 456 -34.52 102.68 -24.32
N ASP A 457 -33.39 103.01 -23.71
CA ASP A 457 -32.24 102.13 -23.49
C ASP A 457 -32.57 101.07 -22.44
N ASN A 458 -33.22 101.44 -21.33
CA ASN A 458 -33.76 100.49 -20.36
C ASN A 458 -34.80 99.56 -21.00
N MET A 459 -35.67 100.05 -21.90
CA MET A 459 -36.62 99.21 -22.63
C MET A 459 -35.93 98.24 -23.58
N GLN A 460 -34.83 98.64 -24.22
CA GLN A 460 -33.99 97.75 -25.04
C GLN A 460 -33.27 96.71 -24.18
N LEU A 461 -32.73 97.12 -23.02
CA LEU A 461 -32.10 96.22 -22.05
C LEU A 461 -33.09 95.21 -21.46
N SER A 462 -34.33 95.63 -21.17
CA SER A 462 -35.39 94.71 -20.72
C SER A 462 -35.71 93.65 -21.76
N ARG A 463 -35.89 94.04 -23.04
CA ARG A 463 -36.08 93.07 -24.13
C ARG A 463 -34.89 92.14 -24.31
N LEU A 464 -33.68 92.68 -24.21
CA LEU A 464 -32.46 91.89 -24.33
C LEU A 464 -32.32 90.91 -23.16
N LEU A 465 -32.76 91.28 -21.95
CA LEU A 465 -32.87 90.36 -20.80
C LEU A 465 -33.95 89.28 -21.05
N GLU A 466 -35.14 89.64 -21.53
CA GLU A 466 -36.20 88.70 -21.93
C GLU A 466 -35.67 87.68 -22.97
N GLU A 467 -34.97 88.14 -24.01
CA GLU A 467 -34.31 87.30 -25.02
C GLU A 467 -33.20 86.39 -24.42
N LYS A 468 -32.49 86.83 -23.36
CA LYS A 468 -31.51 85.98 -22.66
C LYS A 468 -32.18 84.99 -21.72
N GLU A 469 -33.26 85.35 -21.04
CA GLU A 469 -34.04 84.46 -20.18
C GLU A 469 -34.71 83.35 -21.00
N GLU A 470 -35.36 83.68 -22.13
CA GLU A 470 -35.84 82.67 -23.09
C GLU A 470 -34.70 81.78 -23.61
N LYS A 471 -33.53 82.36 -23.90
CA LYS A 471 -32.38 81.57 -24.36
C LYS A 471 -31.82 80.66 -23.27
N ILE A 472 -31.78 81.10 -22.01
CA ILE A 472 -31.38 80.29 -20.85
C ILE A 472 -32.37 79.13 -20.68
N LEU A 473 -33.68 79.40 -20.63
CA LEU A 473 -34.73 78.37 -20.52
C LEU A 473 -34.67 77.34 -21.68
N SER A 474 -34.28 77.78 -22.88
CA SER A 474 -34.07 76.86 -24.02
C SER A 474 -32.84 75.96 -23.88
N LEU A 475 -31.81 76.41 -23.15
CA LEU A 475 -30.60 75.66 -22.88
C LEU A 475 -30.78 74.73 -21.67
N GLU A 476 -31.46 75.20 -20.62
CA GLU A 476 -31.82 74.39 -19.44
C GLU A 476 -32.64 73.17 -19.86
N ARG A 477 -33.71 73.36 -20.64
CA ARG A 477 -34.49 72.22 -21.18
C ARG A 477 -33.65 71.29 -22.05
N SER A 478 -32.77 71.83 -22.89
CA SER A 478 -31.86 71.01 -23.70
C SER A 478 -30.85 70.24 -22.86
N VAL A 479 -30.51 70.70 -21.65
CA VAL A 479 -29.66 69.98 -20.68
C VAL A 479 -30.46 68.92 -19.93
N GLU A 480 -31.72 69.19 -19.57
CA GLU A 480 -32.65 68.19 -19.00
C GLU A 480 -32.88 67.03 -19.99
N GLU A 481 -33.28 67.33 -21.25
CA GLU A 481 -33.49 66.34 -22.32
C GLU A 481 -32.22 65.49 -22.59
N MET A 482 -31.03 66.10 -22.52
CA MET A 482 -29.75 65.39 -22.66
C MET A 482 -29.40 64.57 -21.41
N GLY A 483 -29.86 64.98 -20.23
CA GLY A 483 -29.72 64.25 -18.97
C GLY A 483 -30.61 63.00 -18.93
N GLU A 484 -31.87 63.11 -19.34
CA GLU A 484 -32.79 61.98 -19.50
C GLU A 484 -32.23 60.96 -20.51
N GLN A 485 -31.82 61.42 -21.69
CA GLN A 485 -31.19 60.56 -22.71
C GLN A 485 -29.87 59.93 -22.23
N ALA A 486 -29.13 60.54 -21.29
CA ALA A 486 -27.96 59.93 -20.69
C ALA A 486 -28.35 58.85 -19.67
N GLY A 487 -29.41 59.07 -18.87
CA GLY A 487 -29.99 58.08 -17.98
C GLY A 487 -30.48 56.83 -18.72
N ASP A 488 -31.23 57.01 -19.81
CA ASP A 488 -31.72 55.90 -20.65
C ASP A 488 -30.57 55.08 -21.26
N LYS A 489 -29.51 55.76 -21.74
CA LYS A 489 -28.31 55.10 -22.26
C LYS A 489 -27.59 54.29 -21.18
N VAL A 490 -27.53 54.78 -19.94
CA VAL A 490 -26.96 54.03 -18.81
C VAL A 490 -27.81 52.81 -18.45
N GLN A 491 -29.14 52.94 -18.37
CA GLN A 491 -30.04 51.81 -18.12
C GLN A 491 -29.95 50.74 -19.22
N LEU A 492 -29.91 51.15 -20.49
CA LEU A 492 -29.73 50.24 -21.62
C LEU A 492 -28.38 49.51 -21.57
N LEU A 493 -27.30 50.20 -21.22
CA LEU A 493 -25.97 49.60 -21.04
C LEU A 493 -25.93 48.63 -19.84
N GLU A 494 -26.64 48.92 -18.75
CA GLU A 494 -26.77 48.01 -17.61
C GLU A 494 -27.57 46.76 -17.97
N SER A 495 -28.68 46.90 -18.72
CA SER A 495 -29.42 45.74 -19.27
C SER A 495 -28.54 44.89 -20.18
N ILE A 496 -27.90 45.50 -21.18
CA ILE A 496 -27.01 44.78 -22.12
C ILE A 496 -25.87 44.07 -21.37
N GLN A 497 -25.31 44.68 -20.32
CA GLN A 497 -24.29 44.05 -19.50
C GLN A 497 -24.86 42.90 -18.65
N SER A 498 -26.07 43.04 -18.08
CA SER A 498 -26.80 41.97 -17.41
C SER A 498 -27.04 40.79 -18.34
N ASP A 499 -27.63 41.04 -19.51
CA ASP A 499 -27.96 40.04 -20.55
C ASP A 499 -26.70 39.34 -21.06
N LYS A 500 -25.60 40.08 -21.24
CA LYS A 500 -24.29 39.52 -21.56
C LYS A 500 -23.76 38.59 -20.45
N THR A 501 -24.00 38.86 -19.17
CA THR A 501 -23.66 37.90 -18.10
C THR A 501 -24.58 36.69 -18.06
N ALA A 502 -25.87 36.86 -18.36
CA ALA A 502 -26.84 35.76 -18.45
C ALA A 502 -26.49 34.82 -19.63
N LEU A 503 -26.27 35.38 -20.82
CA LEU A 503 -25.80 34.66 -22.01
C LEU A 503 -24.44 33.99 -21.76
N SER A 504 -23.49 34.66 -21.10
CA SER A 504 -22.19 34.05 -20.74
C SER A 504 -22.35 32.83 -19.83
N ARG A 505 -23.23 32.89 -18.82
CA ARG A 505 -23.56 31.75 -17.95
C ARG A 505 -24.24 30.62 -18.74
N ALA A 506 -25.24 30.94 -19.57
CA ALA A 506 -25.96 29.97 -20.37
C ALA A 506 -25.05 29.29 -21.43
N LEU A 507 -24.10 30.02 -22.02
CA LEU A 507 -23.09 29.47 -22.93
C LEU A 507 -22.08 28.60 -22.19
N SER A 508 -21.69 28.96 -20.96
CA SER A 508 -20.84 28.12 -20.11
C SER A 508 -21.53 26.82 -19.74
N GLN A 509 -22.79 26.87 -19.32
CA GLN A 509 -23.61 25.68 -19.02
C GLN A 509 -23.81 24.80 -20.26
N ASN A 510 -24.11 25.39 -21.42
CA ASN A 510 -24.20 24.64 -22.68
C ASN A 510 -22.87 24.01 -23.11
N LYS A 511 -21.72 24.64 -22.80
CA LYS A 511 -20.40 24.05 -23.02
C LYS A 511 -20.12 22.88 -22.08
N GLU A 512 -20.52 23.01 -20.81
CA GLU A 512 -20.40 21.98 -19.79
C GLU A 512 -21.29 20.76 -20.09
N LEU A 513 -22.56 20.98 -20.44
CA LEU A 513 -23.48 19.92 -20.88
C LEU A 513 -22.97 19.21 -22.15
N LYS A 514 -22.36 19.93 -23.10
CA LYS A 514 -21.71 19.31 -24.27
C LYS A 514 -20.47 18.51 -23.89
N ALA A 515 -19.70 18.92 -22.89
CA ALA A 515 -18.57 18.14 -22.37
C ALA A 515 -19.06 16.86 -21.66
N GLN A 516 -20.07 16.96 -20.80
CA GLN A 516 -20.69 15.81 -20.14
C GLN A 516 -21.31 14.82 -21.14
N LEU A 517 -21.96 15.31 -22.20
CA LEU A 517 -22.47 14.46 -23.29
C LEU A 517 -21.34 13.77 -24.07
N ALA A 518 -20.23 14.46 -24.35
CA ALA A 518 -19.06 13.86 -25.00
C ALA A 518 -18.38 12.82 -24.12
N GLU A 519 -18.27 13.07 -22.81
CA GLU A 519 -17.76 12.12 -21.82
C GLU A 519 -18.67 10.88 -21.72
N LEU A 520 -19.98 11.05 -21.63
CA LEU A 520 -20.95 9.94 -21.64
C LEU A 520 -20.88 9.13 -22.94
N GLN A 521 -20.70 9.78 -24.10
CA GLN A 521 -20.48 9.09 -25.37
C GLN A 521 -19.15 8.32 -25.37
N GLN A 522 -18.06 8.90 -24.85
CA GLN A 522 -16.77 8.23 -24.75
C GLN A 522 -16.82 7.04 -23.79
N VAL A 523 -17.48 7.17 -22.64
CA VAL A 523 -17.71 6.08 -21.67
C VAL A 523 -18.60 5.00 -22.28
N PHE A 524 -19.65 5.34 -23.02
CA PHE A 524 -20.50 4.38 -23.71
C PHE A 524 -19.74 3.60 -24.81
N VAL A 525 -18.97 4.29 -25.66
CA VAL A 525 -18.12 3.65 -26.68
C VAL A 525 -17.07 2.75 -26.04
N LYS A 526 -16.41 3.22 -24.97
CA LYS A 526 -15.46 2.40 -24.21
C LYS A 526 -16.14 1.16 -23.62
N MET A 527 -17.25 1.32 -22.91
CA MET A 527 -17.99 0.19 -22.32
C MET A 527 -18.50 -0.79 -23.38
N SER A 528 -18.90 -0.31 -24.56
CA SER A 528 -19.29 -1.15 -25.70
C SER A 528 -18.10 -1.96 -26.23
N ASN A 529 -16.92 -1.34 -26.37
CA ASN A 529 -15.69 -2.01 -26.79
C ASN A 529 -15.17 -3.00 -25.74
N ASP A 530 -15.13 -2.60 -24.47
CA ASP A 530 -14.74 -3.45 -23.33
C ASP A 530 -15.68 -4.67 -23.23
N ASN A 531 -16.99 -4.48 -23.41
CA ASN A 531 -17.99 -5.57 -23.44
C ASN A 531 -17.82 -6.48 -24.68
N MET A 532 -17.54 -5.92 -25.86
CA MET A 532 -17.22 -6.70 -27.07
C MET A 532 -15.96 -7.55 -26.87
N GLU A 533 -14.92 -7.00 -26.24
CA GLU A 533 -13.71 -7.76 -25.92
C GLU A 533 -13.98 -8.85 -24.89
N LEU A 534 -14.74 -8.56 -23.82
CA LEU A 534 -15.13 -9.54 -22.81
C LEU A 534 -15.97 -10.68 -23.40
N VAL A 535 -16.93 -10.37 -24.28
CA VAL A 535 -17.72 -11.38 -25.02
C VAL A 535 -16.82 -12.21 -25.94
N THR A 536 -15.87 -11.59 -26.64
CA THR A 536 -14.91 -12.29 -27.52
C THR A 536 -14.02 -13.24 -26.70
N ARG A 537 -13.45 -12.76 -25.58
CA ARG A 537 -12.64 -13.58 -24.65
C ARG A 537 -13.46 -14.73 -24.06
N LEU A 538 -14.71 -14.47 -23.66
CA LEU A 538 -15.63 -15.49 -23.16
C LEU A 538 -15.92 -16.56 -24.22
N GLN A 539 -16.13 -16.18 -25.48
CA GLN A 539 -16.31 -17.13 -26.58
C GLN A 539 -15.05 -17.97 -26.83
N THR A 540 -13.84 -17.38 -26.76
CA THR A 540 -12.59 -18.14 -26.89
C THR A 540 -12.36 -19.11 -25.72
N GLU A 541 -12.70 -18.73 -24.49
CA GLU A 541 -12.58 -19.64 -23.33
C GLU A 541 -13.69 -20.69 -23.28
N GLN A 542 -14.89 -20.38 -23.81
CA GLN A 542 -15.91 -21.40 -24.02
C GLN A 542 -15.48 -22.42 -25.09
N HIS A 543 -14.77 -21.97 -26.14
CA HIS A 543 -14.21 -22.87 -27.15
C HIS A 543 -13.05 -23.71 -26.59
N SER A 544 -12.12 -23.11 -25.83
CA SER A 544 -11.03 -23.83 -25.16
C SER A 544 -11.57 -24.87 -24.17
N SER A 545 -12.59 -24.50 -23.39
CA SER A 545 -13.28 -25.41 -22.45
C SER A 545 -13.96 -26.57 -23.17
N ASN A 546 -14.68 -26.32 -24.27
CA ASN A 546 -15.29 -27.37 -25.08
C ASN A 546 -14.23 -28.32 -25.70
N GLU A 547 -13.10 -27.79 -26.17
CA GLU A 547 -12.00 -28.60 -26.72
C GLU A 547 -11.35 -29.47 -25.63
N LEU A 548 -11.14 -28.92 -24.44
CA LEU A 548 -10.63 -29.65 -23.28
C LEU A 548 -11.62 -30.72 -22.81
N SER A 549 -12.92 -30.43 -22.77
CA SER A 549 -13.96 -31.43 -22.47
C SER A 549 -13.98 -32.56 -23.49
N SER A 550 -13.80 -32.26 -24.78
CA SER A 550 -13.70 -33.29 -25.82
C SER A 550 -12.44 -34.16 -25.67
N LYS A 551 -11.31 -33.58 -25.24
CA LYS A 551 -10.06 -34.32 -24.96
C LYS A 551 -10.18 -35.19 -23.71
N LEU A 552 -10.87 -34.72 -22.67
CA LEU A 552 -11.17 -35.52 -21.47
C LEU A 552 -12.06 -36.70 -21.82
N ALA A 553 -13.15 -36.49 -22.58
CA ALA A 553 -14.02 -37.57 -23.04
C ALA A 553 -13.24 -38.63 -23.85
N GLN A 554 -12.36 -38.22 -24.76
CA GLN A 554 -11.49 -39.15 -25.48
C GLN A 554 -10.57 -39.94 -24.53
N GLN A 555 -10.01 -39.31 -23.50
CA GLN A 555 -9.18 -40.01 -22.50
C GLN A 555 -9.99 -40.96 -21.62
N GLU A 556 -11.27 -40.67 -21.35
CA GLU A 556 -12.18 -41.59 -20.66
C GLU A 556 -12.54 -42.80 -21.53
N ASP A 557 -12.76 -42.61 -22.84
CA ASP A 557 -12.95 -43.70 -23.81
C ASP A 557 -11.68 -44.57 -23.94
N GLU A 558 -10.49 -43.96 -24.01
CA GLU A 558 -9.21 -44.69 -24.02
C GLU A 558 -8.98 -45.47 -22.70
N LEU A 559 -9.29 -44.88 -21.54
CA LEU A 559 -9.19 -45.54 -20.24
C LEU A 559 -10.22 -46.66 -20.04
N THR A 560 -11.44 -46.52 -20.56
CA THR A 560 -12.44 -47.60 -20.50
C THR A 560 -12.08 -48.74 -21.45
N GLY A 561 -11.57 -48.44 -22.64
CA GLY A 561 -10.99 -49.45 -23.55
C GLY A 561 -9.82 -50.22 -22.91
N LEU A 562 -8.87 -49.52 -22.27
CA LEU A 562 -7.77 -50.16 -21.54
C LEU A 562 -8.26 -51.01 -20.37
N ARG A 563 -9.26 -50.56 -19.61
CA ARG A 563 -9.91 -51.37 -18.54
C ARG A 563 -10.57 -52.63 -19.09
N GLN A 564 -11.24 -52.55 -20.25
CA GLN A 564 -11.83 -53.71 -20.90
C GLN A 564 -10.76 -54.73 -21.35
N VAL A 565 -9.66 -54.26 -21.94
CA VAL A 565 -8.52 -55.12 -22.33
C VAL A 565 -7.86 -55.77 -21.11
N LEU A 566 -7.67 -55.02 -20.01
CA LEU A 566 -7.15 -55.58 -18.76
C LEU A 566 -8.08 -56.66 -18.19
N SER A 567 -9.38 -56.40 -18.10
CA SER A 567 -10.36 -57.38 -17.60
C SER A 567 -10.43 -58.64 -18.47
N GLN A 568 -10.30 -58.50 -19.80
CA GLN A 568 -10.15 -59.65 -20.69
C GLN A 568 -8.87 -60.45 -20.39
N LYS A 569 -7.72 -59.77 -20.17
CA LYS A 569 -6.45 -60.43 -19.85
C LYS A 569 -6.45 -61.08 -18.46
N GLU A 570 -7.13 -60.49 -17.48
CA GLU A 570 -7.38 -61.13 -16.17
C GLU A 570 -8.21 -62.41 -16.32
N SER A 571 -9.23 -62.40 -17.19
CA SER A 571 -10.02 -63.60 -17.51
C SER A 571 -9.17 -64.68 -18.20
N GLU A 572 -8.33 -64.30 -19.18
CA GLU A 572 -7.40 -65.22 -19.84
C GLU A 572 -6.40 -65.83 -18.85
N ILE A 573 -5.81 -65.02 -17.95
CA ILE A 573 -4.89 -65.47 -16.90
C ILE A 573 -5.60 -66.40 -15.90
N SER A 574 -6.85 -66.10 -15.53
CA SER A 574 -7.66 -66.95 -14.65
C SER A 574 -7.92 -68.32 -15.29
N GLN A 575 -8.30 -68.35 -16.57
CA GLN A 575 -8.50 -69.58 -17.34
C GLN A 575 -7.21 -70.40 -17.46
N MET A 576 -6.07 -69.75 -17.76
CA MET A 576 -4.76 -70.40 -17.82
C MET A 576 -4.31 -70.95 -16.45
N SER A 577 -4.63 -70.26 -15.36
CA SER A 577 -4.34 -70.71 -13.99
C SER A 577 -5.15 -71.97 -13.63
N LEU A 578 -6.45 -71.97 -13.94
CA LEU A 578 -7.32 -73.15 -13.75
C LEU A 578 -6.87 -74.35 -14.61
N ALA A 579 -6.48 -74.11 -15.86
CA ALA A 579 -5.91 -75.15 -16.74
C ALA A 579 -4.59 -75.71 -16.18
N THR A 580 -3.71 -74.85 -15.66
CA THR A 580 -2.45 -75.27 -15.02
C THR A 580 -2.73 -76.13 -13.77
N GLN A 581 -3.65 -75.71 -12.91
CA GLN A 581 -4.05 -76.46 -11.72
C GLN A 581 -4.68 -77.84 -12.06
N ALA A 582 -5.42 -77.93 -13.18
CA ALA A 582 -5.93 -79.21 -13.67
C ALA A 582 -4.80 -80.16 -14.08
N VAL A 583 -3.82 -79.67 -14.84
CA VAL A 583 -2.63 -80.44 -15.25
C VAL A 583 -1.76 -80.85 -14.04
N GLU A 584 -1.61 -80.00 -13.03
CA GLU A 584 -0.93 -80.36 -11.78
C GLU A 584 -1.65 -81.48 -11.03
N LYS A 585 -2.98 -81.46 -11.01
CA LYS A 585 -3.82 -82.49 -10.39
C LYS A 585 -3.74 -83.82 -11.13
N GLU A 586 -3.75 -83.81 -12.47
CA GLU A 586 -3.51 -84.99 -13.30
C GLU A 586 -2.11 -85.57 -13.07
N LYS A 587 -1.08 -84.71 -13.06
CA LYS A 587 0.30 -85.10 -12.76
C LYS A 587 0.45 -85.69 -11.35
N TYR A 588 -0.26 -85.17 -10.35
CA TYR A 588 -0.29 -85.76 -9.01
C TYR A 588 -0.93 -87.15 -9.00
N GLN A 589 -2.04 -87.34 -9.73
CA GLN A 589 -2.66 -88.67 -9.89
C GLN A 589 -1.74 -89.65 -10.63
N GLN A 590 -1.06 -89.20 -11.69
CA GLN A 590 -0.08 -89.99 -12.44
C GLN A 590 1.12 -90.40 -11.56
N ASN A 591 1.62 -89.50 -10.72
CA ASN A 591 2.65 -89.81 -9.73
C ASN A 591 2.16 -90.87 -8.73
N GLN A 592 0.96 -90.72 -8.15
CA GLN A 592 0.40 -91.73 -7.23
C GLN A 592 0.23 -93.10 -7.90
N MET A 593 -0.15 -93.15 -9.17
CA MET A 593 -0.22 -94.40 -9.94
C MET A 593 1.17 -94.98 -10.22
N THR A 594 2.16 -94.13 -10.49
CA THR A 594 3.57 -94.53 -10.69
C THR A 594 4.18 -95.12 -9.42
N ASP A 595 3.93 -94.51 -8.25
CA ASP A 595 4.43 -95.04 -6.98
C ASP A 595 3.70 -96.32 -6.56
N ARG A 596 2.41 -96.48 -6.89
CA ARG A 596 1.71 -97.76 -6.78
C ARG A 596 2.33 -98.85 -7.67
N LEU A 597 2.67 -98.53 -8.92
CA LEU A 597 3.36 -99.46 -9.81
C LEU A 597 4.71 -99.89 -9.22
N ARG A 598 5.53 -98.94 -8.75
CA ARG A 598 6.79 -99.22 -8.03
C ARG A 598 6.61 -100.10 -6.79
N HIS A 599 5.53 -99.91 -6.03
CA HIS A 599 5.21 -100.79 -4.90
C HIS A 599 4.87 -102.22 -5.35
N TYR A 600 4.14 -102.40 -6.45
CA TYR A 600 3.88 -103.73 -7.02
C TYR A 600 5.14 -104.36 -7.64
N GLU A 601 6.01 -103.58 -8.28
CA GLU A 601 7.31 -104.04 -8.79
C GLU A 601 8.21 -104.53 -7.65
N ALA A 602 8.31 -103.76 -6.55
CA ALA A 602 9.06 -104.16 -5.35
C ALA A 602 8.42 -105.37 -4.64
N GLN A 603 7.09 -105.48 -4.63
CA GLN A 603 6.40 -106.65 -4.09
C GLN A 603 6.63 -107.91 -4.94
N ALA A 604 6.65 -107.78 -6.27
CA ALA A 604 6.99 -108.87 -7.17
C ALA A 604 8.43 -109.35 -6.95
N GLN A 605 9.40 -108.42 -6.87
CA GLN A 605 10.79 -108.74 -6.53
C GLN A 605 10.92 -109.44 -5.17
N LEU A 606 10.13 -109.05 -4.16
CA LEU A 606 10.10 -109.74 -2.86
C LEU A 606 9.55 -111.16 -2.97
N VAL A 607 8.49 -111.37 -3.75
CA VAL A 607 7.94 -112.72 -4.03
C VAL A 607 8.97 -113.57 -4.77
N ASP A 608 9.66 -113.03 -5.77
CA ASP A 608 10.75 -113.73 -6.47
C ASP A 608 11.88 -114.11 -5.51
N THR A 609 12.30 -113.24 -4.58
CA THR A 609 13.32 -113.60 -3.58
C THR A 609 12.84 -114.70 -2.63
N LEU A 610 11.60 -114.61 -2.12
CA LEU A 610 11.03 -115.64 -1.23
C LEU A 610 10.83 -116.98 -1.94
N GLN A 611 10.52 -116.96 -3.23
CA GLN A 611 10.37 -118.17 -4.04
C GLN A 611 11.73 -118.80 -4.37
N ASN A 612 12.78 -117.99 -4.58
CA ASN A 612 14.15 -118.47 -4.69
C ASN A 612 14.66 -119.08 -3.36
N GLU A 613 14.38 -118.44 -2.21
CA GLU A 613 14.69 -118.98 -0.88
C GLU A 613 13.93 -120.29 -0.60
N LEU A 614 12.64 -120.37 -0.97
CA LEU A 614 11.85 -121.60 -0.85
C LEU A 614 12.41 -122.73 -1.72
N THR A 615 12.86 -122.41 -2.94
CA THR A 615 13.47 -123.41 -3.85
C THR A 615 14.80 -123.91 -3.28
N SER A 616 15.66 -122.99 -2.80
CA SER A 616 16.91 -123.34 -2.11
C SER A 616 16.69 -124.21 -0.86
N ALA A 617 15.62 -123.95 -0.10
CA ALA A 617 15.23 -124.80 1.03
C ALA A 617 14.68 -126.18 0.59
N GLN A 618 14.00 -126.26 -0.56
CA GLN A 618 13.56 -127.53 -1.15
C GLN A 618 14.75 -128.35 -1.65
N ASP A 619 15.70 -127.75 -2.37
CA ASP A 619 16.95 -128.39 -2.81
C ASP A 619 17.75 -128.93 -1.60
N MET A 620 17.81 -128.15 -0.51
CA MET A 620 18.45 -128.58 0.75
C MET A 620 17.70 -129.75 1.41
N MET A 621 16.37 -129.78 1.36
CA MET A 621 15.59 -130.92 1.83
C MET A 621 15.77 -132.16 0.95
N GLU A 622 15.91 -132.03 -0.37
CA GLU A 622 16.25 -133.16 -1.25
C GLU A 622 17.66 -133.67 -0.97
N ALA A 623 18.64 -132.79 -0.72
CA ALA A 623 19.99 -133.18 -0.31
C ALA A 623 20.00 -133.95 1.02
N LEU A 624 19.22 -133.51 2.01
CA LEU A 624 19.08 -134.23 3.29
C LEU A 624 18.28 -135.53 3.15
N THR A 625 17.33 -135.60 2.21
CA THR A 625 16.52 -136.81 1.93
C THR A 625 17.34 -137.86 1.18
N THR A 626 18.16 -137.44 0.22
CA THR A 626 19.09 -138.34 -0.50
C THR A 626 20.14 -138.91 0.45
N GLN A 627 20.77 -138.08 1.30
CA GLN A 627 21.65 -138.57 2.38
C GLN A 627 20.96 -139.58 3.32
N ASN A 628 19.70 -139.33 3.72
CA ASN A 628 18.91 -140.28 4.51
C ASN A 628 18.66 -141.61 3.76
N SER A 629 18.48 -141.58 2.44
CA SER A 629 18.32 -142.77 1.62
C SER A 629 19.63 -143.57 1.47
N GLU A 630 20.77 -142.89 1.39
CA GLU A 630 22.10 -143.51 1.35
C GLU A 630 22.45 -144.17 2.68
N LEU A 631 22.19 -143.50 3.81
CA LEU A 631 22.36 -144.08 5.15
C LEU A 631 21.50 -145.34 5.35
N ARG A 632 20.23 -145.32 4.92
CA ARG A 632 19.36 -146.51 4.92
C ARG A 632 19.91 -147.63 4.03
N THR A 633 20.44 -147.28 2.86
CA THR A 633 21.03 -148.24 1.90
C THR A 633 22.33 -148.86 2.45
N MET A 634 23.14 -148.11 3.19
CA MET A 634 24.32 -148.64 3.88
C MET A 634 23.93 -149.56 5.04
N LEU A 635 22.88 -149.23 5.81
CA LEU A 635 22.37 -150.07 6.89
C LEU A 635 21.90 -151.45 6.39
N ILE A 636 21.21 -151.49 5.25
CA ILE A 636 20.70 -152.73 4.64
C ILE A 636 21.83 -153.61 4.06
N LYS A 637 22.93 -153.00 3.57
CA LYS A 637 24.09 -153.75 3.06
C LYS A 637 24.90 -154.46 4.16
N ALA A 638 24.69 -154.13 5.43
CA ALA A 638 25.48 -154.67 6.55
C ALA A 638 25.03 -156.06 7.05
N THR A 639 23.85 -156.56 6.64
CA THR A 639 23.17 -157.65 7.36
C THR A 639 23.16 -159.04 6.70
N GLU A 640 23.54 -159.20 5.42
CA GLU A 640 23.21 -160.42 4.65
C GLU A 640 24.37 -161.26 4.06
N VAL A 641 25.64 -160.99 4.39
CA VAL A 641 26.78 -161.86 3.96
C VAL A 641 27.52 -162.47 5.14
N LYS A 642 27.52 -163.80 5.23
CA LYS A 642 28.03 -164.56 6.39
C LYS A 642 29.24 -165.42 6.04
N SER A 643 30.34 -165.21 6.77
CA SER A 643 31.47 -166.13 7.01
C SER A 643 32.21 -166.76 5.81
N ALA A 644 33.40 -166.23 5.48
CA ALA A 644 34.46 -166.94 4.72
C ALA A 644 35.89 -166.52 5.13
N SER A 645 36.24 -166.76 6.41
CA SER A 645 37.60 -166.95 6.99
C SER A 645 38.83 -166.13 6.53
N HIS A 646 39.41 -165.39 7.50
CA HIS A 646 40.85 -165.10 7.70
C HIS A 646 41.58 -164.10 6.74
N SER A 647 42.56 -163.29 7.20
CA SER A 647 43.21 -163.18 8.53
C SER A 647 43.91 -161.82 8.83
N LYS A 648 44.10 -161.55 10.13
CA LYS A 648 45.16 -160.73 10.80
C LYS A 648 45.12 -159.18 10.81
N MET A 649 45.16 -158.67 12.05
CA MET A 649 45.95 -157.52 12.57
C MET A 649 45.57 -156.10 12.06
N GLU A 650 45.69 -155.01 12.83
CA GLU A 650 46.11 -154.80 14.24
C GLU A 650 45.56 -153.46 14.78
N ASN A 651 45.20 -153.40 16.07
CA ASN A 651 45.03 -152.18 16.92
C ASN A 651 44.02 -151.09 16.43
N GLY A 652 43.53 -150.18 17.27
CA GLY A 652 43.70 -149.96 18.71
C GLY A 652 42.73 -148.85 19.21
N GLU A 653 42.88 -148.42 20.46
CA GLU A 653 42.18 -147.27 21.07
C GLU A 653 42.38 -145.95 20.27
N ASP A 654 41.52 -144.92 20.34
CA ASP A 654 40.92 -144.30 21.54
C ASP A 654 39.57 -143.59 21.31
N VAL A 655 38.88 -143.23 22.40
CA VAL A 655 37.61 -142.49 22.41
C VAL A 655 37.80 -141.04 22.87
N PRO A 656 37.58 -140.02 22.00
CA PRO A 656 37.44 -138.63 22.42
C PRO A 656 36.15 -138.39 23.22
N ASN A 657 36.20 -137.47 24.19
CA ASN A 657 35.08 -137.27 25.13
C ASN A 657 33.93 -136.45 24.50
N PRO A 658 32.65 -136.83 24.70
CA PRO A 658 31.49 -136.03 24.29
C PRO A 658 31.31 -134.72 25.09
N ARG A 659 32.31 -134.32 25.89
CA ARG A 659 32.39 -132.99 26.50
C ARG A 659 33.01 -131.96 25.56
N ASP A 660 33.95 -132.38 24.71
CA ASP A 660 34.76 -131.43 23.93
C ASP A 660 33.97 -130.89 22.72
N GLU A 661 33.09 -131.70 22.12
CA GLU A 661 32.11 -131.23 21.13
C GLU A 661 31.10 -130.23 21.73
N ILE A 662 30.65 -130.47 22.96
CA ILE A 662 29.75 -129.53 23.66
C ILE A 662 30.49 -128.22 23.96
N ILE A 663 31.73 -128.29 24.45
CA ILE A 663 32.59 -127.11 24.67
C ILE A 663 32.83 -126.35 23.35
N GLN A 664 33.08 -127.04 22.24
CA GLN A 664 33.25 -126.42 20.93
C GLN A 664 31.96 -125.72 20.47
N SER A 665 30.80 -126.37 20.56
CA SER A 665 29.51 -125.76 20.21
C SER A 665 29.16 -124.53 21.09
N LEU A 666 29.57 -124.57 22.36
CA LEU A 666 29.45 -123.43 23.27
C LEU A 666 30.44 -122.31 22.93
N GLN A 667 31.67 -122.63 22.51
CA GLN A 667 32.63 -121.63 22.04
C GLN A 667 32.18 -120.96 20.74
N ASP A 668 31.61 -121.70 19.80
CA ASP A 668 31.15 -121.14 18.54
C ASP A 668 29.83 -120.36 18.67
N THR A 669 28.91 -120.77 19.54
CA THR A 669 27.76 -119.94 19.92
C THR A 669 28.16 -118.71 20.75
N ILE A 670 29.19 -118.79 21.60
CA ILE A 670 29.78 -117.61 22.26
C ILE A 670 30.38 -116.66 21.21
N LYS A 671 31.19 -117.13 20.25
CA LYS A 671 31.71 -116.30 19.15
C LYS A 671 30.58 -115.65 18.35
N GLN A 672 29.50 -116.38 18.06
CA GLN A 672 28.34 -115.82 17.38
C GLN A 672 27.70 -114.70 18.22
N LEU A 673 27.47 -114.92 19.51
CA LEU A 673 26.95 -113.89 20.42
C LEU A 673 27.91 -112.71 20.59
N GLU A 674 29.23 -112.90 20.49
CA GLU A 674 30.20 -111.80 20.49
C GLU A 674 30.20 -111.01 19.17
N ASN A 675 29.98 -111.68 18.04
CA ASN A 675 29.78 -111.06 16.73
C ASN A 675 28.45 -110.27 16.69
N GLU A 676 27.36 -110.84 17.19
CA GLU A 676 26.08 -110.15 17.34
C GLU A 676 26.18 -108.98 18.32
N ARG A 677 26.87 -109.15 19.46
CA ARG A 677 27.16 -108.05 20.41
C ARG A 677 27.94 -106.92 19.76
N THR A 678 28.95 -107.23 18.94
CA THR A 678 29.76 -106.21 18.25
C THR A 678 28.99 -105.53 17.12
N GLN A 679 28.19 -106.25 16.35
CA GLN A 679 27.27 -105.66 15.36
C GLN A 679 26.24 -104.74 16.04
N LEU A 680 25.64 -105.15 17.17
CA LEU A 680 24.73 -104.30 17.96
C LEU A 680 25.45 -103.06 18.51
N TYR A 681 26.69 -103.19 19.00
CA TYR A 681 27.48 -102.04 19.44
C TYR A 681 27.78 -101.06 18.31
N GLU A 682 28.12 -101.55 17.13
CA GLU A 682 28.42 -100.72 15.95
C GLU A 682 27.12 -100.06 15.43
N SER A 683 26.00 -100.77 15.42
CA SER A 683 24.67 -100.21 15.09
C SER A 683 24.20 -99.14 16.09
N LEU A 684 24.45 -99.32 17.39
CA LEU A 684 24.06 -98.33 18.43
C LEU A 684 24.97 -97.09 18.37
N LYS A 685 26.23 -97.27 17.97
CA LYS A 685 27.20 -96.21 17.67
C LYS A 685 26.84 -95.44 16.38
N GLU A 686 26.34 -96.12 15.35
CA GLU A 686 25.76 -95.50 14.14
C GLU A 686 24.49 -94.70 14.49
N GLN A 687 23.59 -95.29 15.30
CA GLN A 687 22.37 -94.64 15.76
C GLN A 687 22.66 -93.41 16.63
N ARG A 688 23.72 -93.44 17.45
CA ARG A 688 24.24 -92.24 18.14
C ARG A 688 24.74 -91.18 17.16
N ARG A 689 25.57 -91.54 16.18
CA ARG A 689 26.03 -90.57 15.14
C ARG A 689 24.88 -89.91 14.39
N LEU A 690 23.81 -90.66 14.10
CA LEU A 690 22.57 -90.12 13.51
C LEU A 690 21.86 -89.17 14.48
N SER A 691 21.73 -89.54 15.77
CA SER A 691 21.17 -88.68 16.81
C SER A 691 21.99 -87.40 17.01
N ASP A 692 23.31 -87.49 16.99
CA ASP A 692 24.24 -86.35 17.14
C ASP A 692 24.16 -85.43 15.90
N SER A 693 24.09 -86.01 14.69
CA SER A 693 23.91 -85.25 13.44
C SER A 693 22.54 -84.54 13.35
N LEU A 694 21.47 -85.18 13.84
CA LEU A 694 20.16 -84.55 13.98
C LEU A 694 20.17 -83.49 15.08
N GLY A 695 20.87 -83.73 16.19
CA GLY A 695 21.08 -82.75 17.26
C GLY A 695 21.79 -81.48 16.77
N ILE A 696 22.83 -81.63 15.95
CA ILE A 696 23.52 -80.51 15.28
C ILE A 696 22.54 -79.76 14.36
N LYS A 697 21.81 -80.44 13.47
CA LYS A 697 20.82 -79.79 12.59
C LYS A 697 19.70 -79.08 13.35
N ILE A 698 19.30 -79.59 14.51
CA ILE A 698 18.32 -78.95 15.40
C ILE A 698 18.94 -77.73 16.10
N ALA A 699 20.23 -77.76 16.43
CA ALA A 699 20.96 -76.60 16.94
C ALA A 699 21.10 -75.51 15.85
N ASP A 700 21.51 -75.88 14.64
CA ASP A 700 21.63 -74.97 13.48
C ASP A 700 20.30 -74.27 13.19
N LEU A 701 19.19 -75.03 13.12
CA LEU A 701 17.85 -74.48 12.90
C LEU A 701 17.37 -73.58 14.06
N ASN A 702 17.75 -73.89 15.31
CA ASN A 702 17.46 -73.00 16.44
C ASN A 702 18.32 -71.73 16.40
N GLU A 703 19.57 -71.80 15.94
CA GLU A 703 20.41 -70.60 15.80
C GLU A 703 19.95 -69.72 14.62
N GLU A 704 19.48 -70.29 13.51
CA GLU A 704 18.76 -69.53 12.48
C GLU A 704 17.47 -68.88 13.02
N LEU A 705 16.71 -69.59 13.86
CA LEU A 705 15.50 -69.05 14.48
C LEU A 705 15.83 -67.90 15.46
N ILE A 706 16.93 -68.02 16.21
CA ILE A 706 17.43 -66.96 17.11
C ILE A 706 17.92 -65.75 16.31
N ARG A 707 18.65 -65.95 15.21
CA ARG A 707 19.06 -64.85 14.29
C ARG A 707 17.86 -64.12 13.70
N LYS A 708 16.88 -64.85 13.17
CA LYS A 708 15.60 -64.27 12.71
C LYS A 708 14.83 -63.52 13.80
N LYS A 709 15.07 -63.85 15.07
CA LYS A 709 14.42 -63.20 16.23
C LYS A 709 15.23 -62.01 16.78
N SER A 710 16.55 -61.99 16.64
CA SER A 710 17.37 -60.79 16.93
C SER A 710 17.16 -59.70 15.88
N ASP A 711 17.12 -60.07 14.60
CA ASP A 711 16.88 -59.12 13.49
C ASP A 711 15.48 -58.46 13.56
N SER A 712 14.56 -59.06 14.34
CA SER A 712 13.22 -58.53 14.61
C SER A 712 13.15 -57.57 15.82
N MET A 713 14.25 -57.33 16.54
CA MET A 713 14.28 -56.52 17.77
C MET A 713 15.22 -55.31 17.71
N ASP A 714 15.98 -55.15 16.63
CA ASP A 714 16.91 -54.02 16.41
C ASP A 714 16.51 -53.22 15.15
N SER A 715 15.27 -52.73 15.13
CA SER A 715 14.75 -51.87 14.05
C SER A 715 13.53 -51.06 14.45
N ASP A 716 13.74 -49.78 14.76
CA ASP A 716 12.75 -48.70 14.57
C ASP A 716 12.47 -48.51 13.07
N LYS A 717 11.80 -49.48 12.46
CA LYS A 717 11.38 -49.47 11.05
C LYS A 717 9.86 -49.61 10.99
N ILE A 718 9.21 -48.46 11.06
CA ILE A 718 7.79 -48.26 10.75
C ILE A 718 7.43 -49.12 9.53
N SER A 719 6.41 -49.97 9.63
CA SER A 719 6.05 -50.85 8.52
C SER A 719 5.60 -50.05 7.31
N ARG A 720 5.69 -50.63 6.11
CA ARG A 720 5.29 -49.94 4.89
C ARG A 720 3.79 -49.58 4.85
N ALA A 721 2.96 -50.26 5.65
CA ALA A 721 1.56 -49.89 5.85
C ALA A 721 1.45 -48.62 6.72
N GLU A 722 2.03 -48.63 7.92
CA GLU A 722 2.02 -47.49 8.86
C GLU A 722 2.69 -46.24 8.26
N TYR A 723 3.76 -46.41 7.46
CA TYR A 723 4.39 -45.32 6.72
C TYR A 723 3.44 -44.71 5.66
N ASN A 724 2.69 -45.55 4.94
CA ASN A 724 1.70 -45.07 3.97
C ASN A 724 0.52 -44.38 4.68
N GLU A 725 0.04 -44.91 5.80
CA GLU A 725 -1.02 -44.28 6.60
C GLU A 725 -0.56 -42.92 7.16
N LEU A 726 0.66 -42.85 7.72
CA LEU A 726 1.26 -41.61 8.20
C LEU A 726 1.48 -40.60 7.06
N LYS A 727 1.91 -41.06 5.88
CA LYS A 727 2.05 -40.22 4.67
C LYS A 727 0.69 -39.67 4.23
N ASN A 728 -0.35 -40.50 4.14
CA ASN A 728 -1.69 -40.08 3.76
C ASN A 728 -2.30 -39.11 4.78
N ALA A 729 -2.05 -39.34 6.08
CA ALA A 729 -2.43 -38.41 7.15
C ALA A 729 -1.69 -37.06 7.02
N MET A 730 -0.38 -37.08 6.73
CA MET A 730 0.42 -35.89 6.49
C MET A 730 -0.09 -35.11 5.25
N GLU A 731 -0.42 -35.80 4.16
CA GLU A 731 -0.97 -35.18 2.94
C GLU A 731 -2.36 -34.57 3.20
N MET A 732 -3.24 -35.23 3.95
CA MET A 732 -4.53 -34.63 4.36
C MET A 732 -4.36 -33.43 5.30
N ILE A 733 -3.35 -33.44 6.20
CA ILE A 733 -3.03 -32.30 7.06
C ILE A 733 -2.48 -31.14 6.22
N GLN A 734 -1.57 -31.42 5.28
CA GLN A 734 -1.01 -30.43 4.36
C GLN A 734 -2.10 -29.80 3.48
N GLN A 735 -3.00 -30.60 2.89
CA GLN A 735 -4.13 -30.10 2.11
C GLN A 735 -5.05 -29.20 2.94
N LYS A 736 -5.40 -29.61 4.17
CA LYS A 736 -6.19 -28.77 5.10
C LYS A 736 -5.46 -27.47 5.46
N TYR A 737 -4.16 -27.53 5.71
CA TYR A 737 -3.37 -26.34 6.04
C TYR A 737 -3.26 -25.38 4.85
N MET A 738 -3.07 -25.91 3.63
CA MET A 738 -3.09 -25.12 2.39
C MET A 738 -4.45 -24.48 2.13
N HIS A 739 -5.55 -25.21 2.32
CA HIS A 739 -6.91 -24.68 2.18
C HIS A 739 -7.17 -23.58 3.20
N VAL A 740 -6.91 -23.81 4.50
CA VAL A 740 -7.09 -22.79 5.55
C VAL A 740 -6.19 -21.57 5.33
N MET A 741 -4.97 -21.74 4.79
CA MET A 741 -4.11 -20.62 4.44
C MET A 741 -4.60 -19.84 3.21
N LYS A 742 -5.20 -20.51 2.20
CA LYS A 742 -5.84 -19.86 1.05
C LYS A 742 -7.09 -19.09 1.48
N ASP A 743 -7.95 -19.72 2.29
CA ASP A 743 -9.16 -19.08 2.84
C ASP A 743 -8.79 -17.88 3.70
N LYS A 744 -7.71 -17.98 4.50
CA LYS A 744 -7.19 -16.85 5.27
C LYS A 744 -6.64 -15.73 4.39
N ALA A 745 -5.99 -16.04 3.28
CA ALA A 745 -5.55 -15.04 2.31
C ALA A 745 -6.76 -14.34 1.68
N GLU A 746 -7.72 -15.10 1.15
CA GLU A 746 -8.96 -14.54 0.59
C GLU A 746 -9.79 -13.72 1.59
N LEU A 747 -9.77 -14.09 2.88
CA LEU A 747 -10.41 -13.31 3.95
C LEU A 747 -9.60 -12.06 4.31
N SER A 748 -8.28 -12.06 4.14
CA SER A 748 -7.43 -10.86 4.26
C SER A 748 -7.70 -9.91 3.10
N ASP A 749 -7.68 -10.39 1.85
CA ASP A 749 -7.98 -9.60 0.66
C ASP A 749 -9.37 -8.95 0.74
N LYS A 750 -10.36 -9.67 1.28
CA LYS A 750 -11.72 -9.17 1.54
C LYS A 750 -11.77 -8.18 2.71
N ALA A 751 -10.94 -8.35 3.74
CA ALA A 751 -10.82 -7.37 4.82
C ALA A 751 -10.20 -6.06 4.32
N ASP A 752 -9.10 -6.13 3.57
CA ASP A 752 -8.43 -4.98 2.97
C ASP A 752 -9.37 -4.22 2.01
N GLN A 753 -10.16 -4.94 1.20
CA GLN A 753 -11.22 -4.36 0.35
C GLN A 753 -12.32 -3.66 1.16
N LEU A 754 -12.73 -4.22 2.30
CA LEU A 754 -13.73 -3.60 3.18
C LEU A 754 -13.15 -2.39 3.93
N GLU A 755 -11.88 -2.41 4.34
CA GLU A 755 -11.21 -1.25 4.92
C GLU A 755 -11.08 -0.11 3.90
N HIS A 756 -10.74 -0.42 2.64
CA HIS A 756 -10.76 0.57 1.55
C HIS A 756 -12.16 1.16 1.32
N LEU A 757 -13.21 0.33 1.31
CA LEU A 757 -14.59 0.81 1.17
C LEU A 757 -15.04 1.66 2.36
N VAL A 758 -14.67 1.30 3.59
CA VAL A 758 -14.95 2.09 4.80
C VAL A 758 -14.23 3.44 4.76
N LEU A 759 -12.97 3.49 4.30
CA LEU A 759 -12.23 4.74 4.11
C LEU A 759 -12.88 5.63 3.04
N GLN A 760 -13.36 5.07 1.94
CA GLN A 760 -14.10 5.81 0.92
C GLN A 760 -15.41 6.37 1.48
N LEU A 761 -16.24 5.52 2.10
CA LEU A 761 -17.53 5.92 2.71
C LEU A 761 -17.33 6.95 3.82
N GLN A 762 -16.22 6.90 4.56
CA GLN A 762 -15.87 7.94 5.53
C GLN A 762 -15.56 9.26 4.83
N GLY A 763 -14.75 9.28 3.77
CA GLY A 763 -14.48 10.50 2.99
C GLY A 763 -15.72 11.10 2.33
N GLU A 764 -16.63 10.25 1.83
CA GLU A 764 -17.96 10.67 1.35
C GLU A 764 -18.81 11.26 2.48
N THR A 765 -18.79 10.65 3.67
CA THR A 765 -19.52 11.14 4.86
C THR A 765 -18.97 12.48 5.35
N ASP A 766 -17.65 12.65 5.41
CA ASP A 766 -16.98 13.90 5.77
C ASP A 766 -17.34 15.00 4.75
N THR A 767 -17.32 14.69 3.45
CA THR A 767 -17.75 15.60 2.36
C THR A 767 -19.23 16.01 2.51
N ILE A 768 -20.12 15.07 2.83
CA ILE A 768 -21.53 15.35 3.14
C ILE A 768 -21.65 16.26 4.38
N GLY A 769 -20.80 16.08 5.38
CA GLY A 769 -20.69 16.97 6.54
C GLY A 769 -20.29 18.40 6.19
N GLU A 770 -19.37 18.57 5.24
CA GLU A 770 -19.01 19.89 4.69
C GLU A 770 -20.20 20.52 3.93
N TYR A 771 -20.89 19.77 3.07
CA TYR A 771 -22.10 20.25 2.39
C TYR A 771 -23.21 20.68 3.35
N ILE A 772 -23.47 19.90 4.41
CA ILE A 772 -24.43 20.25 5.47
C ILE A 772 -24.01 21.54 6.17
N SER A 773 -22.71 21.70 6.46
CA SER A 773 -22.17 22.91 7.10
C SER A 773 -22.28 24.14 6.21
N LEU A 774 -21.97 24.02 4.91
CA LEU A 774 -22.13 25.07 3.91
C LEU A 774 -23.61 25.45 3.73
N TYR A 775 -24.52 24.47 3.67
CA TYR A 775 -25.96 24.70 3.57
C TYR A 775 -26.49 25.44 4.81
N HIS A 776 -26.09 25.05 6.03
CA HIS A 776 -26.45 25.79 7.24
C HIS A 776 -25.91 27.22 7.24
N HIS A 777 -24.68 27.45 6.77
CA HIS A 777 -24.12 28.80 6.63
C HIS A 777 -24.89 29.65 5.61
N GLN A 778 -25.21 29.08 4.44
CA GLN A 778 -26.01 29.75 3.41
C GLN A 778 -27.43 30.06 3.90
N ARG A 779 -28.07 29.13 4.62
CA ARG A 779 -29.40 29.30 5.24
C ARG A 779 -29.37 30.45 6.27
N ALA A 780 -28.32 30.53 7.09
CA ALA A 780 -28.15 31.60 8.06
C ALA A 780 -27.91 32.98 7.40
N LEU A 781 -27.11 33.04 6.33
CA LEU A 781 -26.91 34.28 5.55
C LEU A 781 -28.20 34.75 4.84
N LEU A 782 -29.01 33.81 4.34
CA LEU A 782 -30.33 34.13 3.77
C LEU A 782 -31.27 34.68 4.83
N GLN A 783 -31.38 34.04 6.00
CA GLN A 783 -32.18 34.55 7.13
C GLN A 783 -31.68 35.92 7.59
N GLN A 784 -30.36 36.15 7.67
CA GLN A 784 -29.81 37.46 8.05
C GLN A 784 -30.20 38.57 7.06
N ARG A 785 -30.16 38.28 5.75
CA ARG A 785 -30.60 39.22 4.71
C ARG A 785 -32.11 39.47 4.79
N GLU A 786 -32.90 38.43 5.08
CA GLU A 786 -34.34 38.54 5.27
C GLU A 786 -34.69 39.39 6.50
N THR A 787 -34.03 39.18 7.65
CA THR A 787 -34.21 40.04 8.83
C THR A 787 -33.84 41.49 8.53
N GLN A 788 -32.71 41.75 7.85
CA GLN A 788 -32.32 43.10 7.45
C GLN A 788 -33.35 43.77 6.53
N LYS A 789 -33.95 43.02 5.58
CA LYS A 789 -35.03 43.52 4.72
C LYS A 789 -36.29 43.82 5.54
N ASN A 790 -36.66 42.96 6.48
CA ASN A 790 -37.83 43.12 7.32
C ASN A 790 -37.67 44.28 8.33
N ASP A 791 -36.46 44.49 8.87
CA ASP A 791 -36.10 45.65 9.70
C ASP A 791 -36.21 46.96 8.90
N TYR A 792 -35.72 46.97 7.65
CA TYR A 792 -35.82 48.12 6.76
C TYR A 792 -37.28 48.44 6.39
N ILE A 793 -38.10 47.42 6.04
CA ILE A 793 -39.54 47.59 5.81
C ILE A 793 -40.23 48.12 7.08
N SER A 794 -39.85 47.62 8.25
CA SER A 794 -40.38 48.06 9.55
C SER A 794 -39.93 49.47 9.94
N GLN A 795 -38.82 49.97 9.39
CA GLN A 795 -38.41 51.38 9.48
C GLN A 795 -39.24 52.24 8.53
N LEU A 796 -39.34 51.85 7.25
CA LEU A 796 -40.11 52.57 6.24
C LEU A 796 -41.60 52.71 6.61
N ALA A 797 -42.17 51.70 7.26
CA ALA A 797 -43.53 51.74 7.80
C ALA A 797 -43.69 52.81 8.91
N ARG A 798 -42.76 52.87 9.87
CA ARG A 798 -42.75 53.87 10.96
C ARG A 798 -42.50 55.29 10.44
N ASP A 799 -41.70 55.44 9.40
CA ASP A 799 -41.44 56.75 8.78
C ASP A 799 -42.66 57.22 7.97
N ARG A 800 -43.37 56.30 7.31
CA ARG A 800 -44.67 56.58 6.68
C ARG A 800 -45.75 56.97 7.69
N GLU A 801 -45.84 56.26 8.82
CA GLU A 801 -46.77 56.57 9.92
C GLU A 801 -46.52 57.99 10.46
N GLN A 802 -45.28 58.33 10.80
CA GLN A 802 -44.89 59.69 11.21
C GLN A 802 -45.16 60.78 10.15
N LEU A 803 -45.06 60.44 8.86
CA LEU A 803 -45.42 61.38 7.78
C LEU A 803 -46.94 61.55 7.68
N GLN A 804 -47.74 60.50 7.89
CA GLN A 804 -49.20 60.59 7.94
C GLN A 804 -49.67 61.41 9.15
N ASP A 805 -49.05 61.25 10.33
CA ASP A 805 -49.31 62.08 11.51
C ASP A 805 -49.03 63.55 11.24
N LYS A 806 -47.83 63.89 10.73
CA LYS A 806 -47.45 65.27 10.38
C LYS A 806 -48.34 65.88 9.30
N LEU A 807 -48.80 65.08 8.33
CA LEU A 807 -49.74 65.54 7.30
C LEU A 807 -51.13 65.77 7.90
N GLY A 808 -51.54 64.97 8.88
CA GLY A 808 -52.73 65.21 9.71
C GLY A 808 -52.64 66.47 10.56
N GLU A 809 -51.49 66.73 11.21
CA GLU A 809 -51.20 67.98 11.94
C GLU A 809 -51.27 69.20 11.00
N LEU A 810 -50.63 69.11 9.82
CA LEU A 810 -50.69 70.16 8.80
C LEU A 810 -52.12 70.35 8.26
N GLN A 811 -52.89 69.28 8.05
CA GLN A 811 -54.28 69.37 7.61
C GLN A 811 -55.17 70.02 8.69
N ALA A 812 -54.94 69.70 9.97
CA ALA A 812 -55.61 70.36 11.09
C ALA A 812 -55.25 71.85 11.18
N LEU A 813 -53.96 72.20 11.01
CA LEU A 813 -53.49 73.59 11.00
C LEU A 813 -54.04 74.37 9.80
N VAL A 814 -54.07 73.78 8.60
CA VAL A 814 -54.70 74.38 7.40
C VAL A 814 -56.20 74.55 7.60
N MET A 815 -56.89 73.59 8.21
CA MET A 815 -58.33 73.70 8.51
C MET A 815 -58.61 74.74 9.60
N GLN A 816 -57.72 74.91 10.58
CA GLN A 816 -57.76 76.02 11.53
C GLN A 816 -57.54 77.36 10.82
N LEU A 817 -56.50 77.50 9.99
CA LEU A 817 -56.21 78.72 9.24
C LEU A 817 -57.32 79.07 8.24
N LEU A 818 -58.00 78.08 7.64
CA LEU A 818 -59.20 78.30 6.83
C LEU A 818 -60.40 78.71 7.69
N GLY A 819 -60.54 78.17 8.90
CA GLY A 819 -61.51 78.63 9.88
C GLY A 819 -61.29 80.10 10.28
N GLU A 820 -60.06 80.45 10.66
CA GLU A 820 -59.64 81.81 10.97
C GLU A 820 -59.79 82.75 9.77
N ARG A 821 -59.44 82.30 8.56
CA ARG A 821 -59.66 83.05 7.32
C ARG A 821 -61.15 83.27 7.03
N ASN A 822 -62.01 82.30 7.32
CA ASN A 822 -63.46 82.42 7.15
C ASN A 822 -64.06 83.37 8.21
N MET A 823 -63.56 83.34 9.45
CA MET A 823 -63.89 84.35 10.47
C MET A 823 -63.41 85.76 10.06
N LEU A 824 -62.23 85.88 9.44
CA LEU A 824 -61.74 87.13 8.88
C LEU A 824 -62.54 87.58 7.63
N HIS A 825 -63.14 86.65 6.89
CA HIS A 825 -64.10 87.00 5.83
C HIS A 825 -65.42 87.48 6.42
N SER A 826 -65.97 86.84 7.47
CA SER A 826 -67.18 87.36 8.13
C SER A 826 -66.94 88.73 8.77
N TYR A 827 -65.79 88.99 9.38
CA TYR A 827 -65.41 90.33 9.87
C TYR A 827 -65.32 91.39 8.75
N ASN A 828 -64.89 91.00 7.54
CA ASN A 828 -64.88 91.89 6.38
C ASN A 828 -66.29 92.10 5.77
N GLU A 829 -67.15 91.09 5.79
CA GLU A 829 -68.54 91.19 5.32
C GLU A 829 -69.43 91.98 6.30
N GLU A 830 -69.27 91.80 7.62
CA GLU A 830 -69.95 92.61 8.65
C GLU A 830 -69.58 94.09 8.58
N SER A 831 -68.44 94.42 7.95
CA SER A 831 -68.03 95.81 7.67
C SER A 831 -68.73 96.44 6.45
N ARG A 832 -69.67 95.75 5.77
CA ARG A 832 -70.45 96.26 4.62
C ARG A 832 -71.96 95.96 4.70
N LEU A 833 -72.65 96.70 5.58
CA LEU A 833 -74.06 97.14 5.47
C LEU A 833 -75.10 96.17 4.82
N THR A 834 -75.78 95.40 5.67
CA THR A 834 -77.25 95.40 5.92
C THR A 834 -78.26 95.84 4.80
N PRO A 835 -79.55 95.42 4.87
CA PRO A 835 -80.09 94.09 5.26
C PRO A 835 -81.33 93.64 4.41
N ARG A 836 -81.58 92.33 4.20
CA ARG A 836 -82.96 91.78 4.07
C ARG A 836 -83.13 90.26 4.20
N LEU A 837 -84.36 89.88 4.55
CA LEU A 837 -84.95 88.56 4.86
C LEU A 837 -85.74 87.99 3.64
N PRO A 838 -86.33 86.78 3.67
CA PRO A 838 -85.96 85.48 4.31
C PRO A 838 -86.23 84.25 3.37
N HIS A 839 -86.36 83.03 3.95
CA HIS A 839 -86.97 81.79 3.39
C HIS A 839 -86.14 80.97 2.36
N GLN A 840 -86.23 79.63 2.27
CA GLN A 840 -86.67 78.55 3.20
C GLN A 840 -86.23 77.16 2.63
N HIS A 841 -86.36 76.07 3.41
CA HIS A 841 -86.21 74.65 3.01
C HIS A 841 -84.77 74.17 2.66
N HIS A 842 -84.37 72.91 2.93
CA HIS A 842 -84.87 71.90 3.89
C HIS A 842 -83.75 70.89 4.26
N HIS A 843 -84.07 70.00 5.23
CA HIS A 843 -83.51 68.69 5.60
C HIS A 843 -82.34 68.02 4.80
N GLN A 844 -81.52 67.14 5.40
CA GLN A 844 -81.71 66.40 6.67
C GLN A 844 -80.39 66.00 7.37
N GLN A 845 -80.47 65.67 8.66
CA GLN A 845 -79.41 65.02 9.45
C GLN A 845 -79.75 63.53 9.65
N GLN A 846 -78.73 62.66 9.75
CA GLN A 846 -78.49 61.69 10.85
C GLN A 846 -77.22 60.87 10.48
N LYS A 847 -76.14 60.86 11.28
CA LYS A 847 -75.93 60.22 12.60
C LYS A 847 -75.86 58.67 12.54
N GLN A 848 -74.63 58.14 12.62
CA GLN A 848 -74.05 57.40 13.77
C GLN A 848 -75.03 56.71 14.77
N PRO A 849 -74.66 55.58 15.43
CA PRO A 849 -73.28 55.33 15.94
C PRO A 849 -72.76 53.87 16.07
N GLN A 850 -71.45 53.72 16.38
CA GLN A 850 -70.85 52.72 17.30
C GLN A 850 -70.95 51.20 16.95
N GLN A 851 -70.16 50.25 17.50
CA GLN A 851 -69.22 50.26 18.65
C GLN A 851 -68.09 49.18 18.50
N GLN A 852 -66.85 49.55 18.84
CA GLN A 852 -65.88 48.90 19.77
C GLN A 852 -65.36 47.44 19.66
N MET A 853 -64.02 47.31 19.82
CA MET A 853 -63.20 46.18 20.38
C MET A 853 -63.14 44.84 19.59
N SER A 854 -62.09 43.99 19.65
CA SER A 854 -60.67 44.15 20.10
C SER A 854 -59.76 42.98 19.65
N ASN A 855 -58.45 43.24 19.51
CA ASN A 855 -57.27 42.35 19.61
C ASN A 855 -57.14 41.02 18.80
N GLY A 856 -56.12 41.00 17.91
CA GLY A 856 -55.16 39.87 17.75
C GLY A 856 -55.55 38.68 16.84
N THR A 857 -54.62 37.90 16.27
CA THR A 857 -53.14 38.05 16.21
C THR A 857 -52.54 37.22 15.04
N ILE A 858 -51.73 37.85 14.17
CA ILE A 858 -50.56 37.34 13.37
C ILE A 858 -50.63 36.00 12.59
N SER A 859 -49.95 35.99 11.42
CA SER A 859 -49.53 34.83 10.59
C SER A 859 -50.59 34.13 9.71
N SER A 860 -50.24 33.50 8.57
CA SER A 860 -48.99 33.53 7.76
C SER A 860 -49.18 32.71 6.46
N TYR A 861 -49.11 33.35 5.28
CA TYR A 861 -49.04 32.68 3.95
C TYR A 861 -50.30 31.80 3.64
N ASP A 862 -50.63 31.36 2.43
CA ASP A 862 -49.86 31.15 1.18
C ASP A 862 -50.55 31.73 -0.07
N ASN A 863 -49.84 31.72 -1.21
CA ASN A 863 -50.36 32.04 -2.54
C ASN A 863 -50.55 30.76 -3.37
N GLU A 864 -51.73 30.59 -3.99
CA GLU A 864 -51.88 29.80 -5.21
C GLU A 864 -52.55 30.67 -6.28
N TRP A 865 -51.90 30.81 -7.44
CA TRP A 865 -52.46 31.39 -8.66
C TRP A 865 -51.99 30.53 -9.85
N PRO A 866 -52.91 30.05 -10.71
CA PRO A 866 -52.57 29.07 -11.74
C PRO A 866 -52.12 29.70 -13.06
N ASP A 867 -51.21 28.97 -13.71
CA ASP A 867 -51.10 28.66 -15.14
C ASP A 867 -51.42 29.75 -16.21
N TYR A 868 -50.49 29.90 -17.16
CA TYR A 868 -50.75 30.63 -18.40
C TYR A 868 -50.01 30.00 -19.60
N THR A 869 -50.72 29.14 -20.32
CA THR A 869 -50.27 28.63 -21.63
C THR A 869 -50.41 29.72 -22.71
N SER A 870 -49.31 30.12 -23.33
CA SER A 870 -49.32 30.79 -24.63
C SER A 870 -48.23 30.22 -25.53
N SER A 871 -48.57 29.97 -26.79
CA SER A 871 -47.63 29.59 -27.84
C SER A 871 -47.19 30.83 -28.60
N GLU A 872 -45.91 30.91 -28.97
CA GLU A 872 -45.45 31.75 -30.08
C GLU A 872 -44.64 30.89 -31.06
N SER A 873 -44.71 31.26 -32.33
CA SER A 873 -44.24 30.48 -33.49
C SER A 873 -43.41 31.36 -34.42
N ASP A 874 -42.53 30.74 -35.20
CA ASP A 874 -41.62 31.42 -36.12
C ASP A 874 -42.32 32.38 -37.10
N THR A 875 -41.66 33.51 -37.41
CA THR A 875 -41.64 34.06 -38.78
C THR A 875 -40.49 35.05 -38.95
N GLU A 876 -39.96 35.13 -40.16
CA GLU A 876 -38.75 35.90 -40.51
C GLU A 876 -39.08 37.36 -40.89
N SER A 877 -38.07 38.25 -40.82
CA SER A 877 -37.99 39.41 -41.71
C SER A 877 -36.55 39.86 -41.89
N GLU A 878 -36.04 39.75 -43.12
CA GLU A 878 -34.81 40.40 -43.56
C GLU A 878 -35.03 41.92 -43.73
N VAL A 879 -34.00 42.74 -43.48
CA VAL A 879 -33.82 44.05 -44.13
C VAL A 879 -32.31 44.30 -44.30
N GLU A 880 -31.85 44.50 -45.54
CA GLU A 880 -30.46 44.84 -45.87
C GLU A 880 -30.18 46.37 -45.85
N PRO A 881 -28.90 46.82 -45.87
CA PRO A 881 -28.54 48.19 -45.47
C PRO A 881 -28.71 49.25 -46.57
N ILE A 882 -28.79 50.52 -46.14
CA ILE A 882 -28.70 51.71 -47.00
C ILE A 882 -27.49 52.56 -46.60
N VAL A 883 -26.79 53.09 -47.61
CA VAL A 883 -25.52 53.83 -47.51
C VAL A 883 -25.74 55.35 -47.47
N GLY A 884 -24.96 56.06 -46.64
CA GLY A 884 -24.54 57.44 -46.92
C GLY A 884 -24.70 58.46 -45.78
N GLY A 885 -23.72 59.37 -45.66
CA GLY A 885 -23.81 60.56 -44.80
C GLY A 885 -22.50 60.92 -44.10
N GLN A 886 -21.83 62.01 -44.54
CA GLN A 886 -20.66 62.58 -43.87
C GLN A 886 -21.08 63.56 -42.76
N GLN A 887 -20.38 63.57 -41.62
CA GLN A 887 -19.72 64.75 -41.02
C GLN A 887 -19.09 64.45 -39.64
N GLY A 888 -17.98 65.11 -39.32
CA GLY A 888 -17.46 65.31 -37.94
C GLY A 888 -17.66 66.78 -37.51
N PRO A 889 -16.93 67.35 -36.52
CA PRO A 889 -15.73 66.82 -35.83
C PRO A 889 -15.75 67.02 -34.28
N ALA A 890 -14.57 66.95 -33.63
CA ALA A 890 -14.24 67.35 -32.24
C ALA A 890 -14.80 66.43 -31.11
N THR A 891 -14.18 66.19 -29.93
CA THR A 891 -12.87 66.51 -29.26
C THR A 891 -12.77 65.60 -27.99
N PRO A 892 -11.74 65.63 -27.11
CA PRO A 892 -10.28 65.72 -27.28
C PRO A 892 -9.50 64.65 -26.43
N ASP A 893 -8.18 64.83 -26.30
CA ASP A 893 -7.27 64.45 -25.18
C ASP A 893 -7.14 63.00 -24.65
N SER A 894 -5.99 62.37 -24.96
CA SER A 894 -5.02 61.93 -23.93
C SER A 894 -3.64 61.63 -24.54
N GLU A 895 -2.58 61.92 -23.78
CA GLU A 895 -1.19 62.00 -24.26
C GLU A 895 -0.35 60.70 -24.08
N LEU A 896 0.51 60.43 -25.08
CA LEU A 896 2.00 60.24 -25.03
C LEU A 896 2.64 59.33 -23.94
N THR A 897 3.80 58.66 -24.06
CA THR A 897 4.87 58.29 -25.07
C THR A 897 5.92 57.41 -24.29
N PRO A 898 7.20 57.16 -24.68
CA PRO A 898 7.91 57.11 -25.99
C PRO A 898 8.75 55.81 -26.23
N GLN A 899 9.54 55.83 -27.33
CA GLN A 899 10.73 55.03 -27.71
C GLN A 899 10.50 53.93 -28.77
N SER A 900 11.34 53.79 -29.82
CA SER A 900 12.44 54.64 -30.34
C SER A 900 12.78 54.30 -31.83
N SER A 901 13.60 55.13 -32.49
CA SER A 901 14.13 54.96 -33.87
C SER A 901 15.02 53.71 -34.05
N ALA A 902 15.10 53.00 -35.18
CA ALA A 902 15.14 53.35 -36.63
C ALA A 902 16.52 53.78 -37.18
N SER A 903 16.78 53.51 -38.48
CA SER A 903 18.05 53.60 -39.29
C SER A 903 18.85 52.28 -39.44
N ALA A 904 19.61 52.01 -40.53
CA ALA A 904 19.58 52.45 -41.95
C ALA A 904 20.50 51.53 -42.82
N SER A 905 20.30 51.49 -44.14
CA SER A 905 21.17 50.79 -45.13
C SER A 905 22.43 51.62 -45.51
N PRO A 906 23.45 51.04 -46.20
CA PRO A 906 23.42 51.00 -47.68
C PRO A 906 24.16 49.82 -48.37
N GLU A 907 24.33 49.97 -49.70
CA GLU A 907 24.87 49.16 -50.81
C GLU A 907 26.39 48.77 -50.66
N ASP A 908 27.11 48.06 -51.55
CA ASP A 908 26.95 47.71 -52.99
C ASP A 908 27.85 46.48 -53.43
N SER A 909 27.60 45.91 -54.63
CA SER A 909 28.51 45.10 -55.49
C SER A 909 28.86 43.65 -55.04
N THR A 910 29.33 42.70 -55.89
CA THR A 910 29.61 42.66 -57.34
C THR A 910 29.43 41.22 -57.95
N HIS A 911 29.26 41.10 -59.28
CA HIS A 911 29.35 39.87 -60.11
C HIS A 911 30.85 39.53 -60.48
N PRO A 912 31.25 38.43 -61.22
CA PRO A 912 30.52 37.65 -62.26
C PRO A 912 30.82 36.11 -62.43
N GLY A 913 30.17 35.47 -63.42
CA GLY A 913 30.64 34.22 -64.11
C GLY A 913 29.67 33.03 -64.10
N HIS A 914 28.92 32.71 -65.19
CA HIS A 914 29.27 31.82 -66.33
C HIS A 914 29.42 30.31 -65.97
N ARG A 915 28.86 29.32 -66.70
CA ARG A 915 28.20 29.29 -68.04
C ARG A 915 27.45 27.97 -68.32
N HIS A 916 26.49 28.00 -69.27
CA HIS A 916 26.01 26.89 -70.15
C HIS A 916 25.26 25.69 -69.51
N ASP A 917 24.31 24.98 -70.17
CA ASP A 917 23.70 25.16 -71.51
C ASP A 917 22.22 24.64 -71.60
N MET A 918 21.61 24.78 -72.78
CA MET A 918 20.21 24.51 -73.17
C MET A 918 19.78 23.01 -73.18
N SER A 919 18.46 22.73 -73.02
CA SER A 919 17.57 22.36 -74.15
C SER A 919 16.16 21.84 -73.74
N ASN A 920 15.23 21.81 -74.70
CA ASN A 920 13.80 21.48 -74.53
C ASN A 920 13.49 19.98 -74.39
N GLY A 921 12.34 19.67 -73.76
CA GLY A 921 11.65 18.39 -73.93
C GLY A 921 10.34 18.32 -73.15
N HIS A 922 9.19 18.45 -73.81
CA HIS A 922 7.87 18.35 -73.18
C HIS A 922 6.95 17.44 -74.02
N ILE A 923 6.80 16.19 -73.56
CA ILE A 923 5.84 15.21 -74.06
C ILE A 923 5.30 14.46 -72.83
N SER A 924 3.98 14.34 -72.76
CA SER A 924 3.24 13.50 -71.81
C SER A 924 2.96 12.13 -72.43
N ASP A 925 2.79 11.10 -71.61
CA ASP A 925 1.80 10.01 -71.78
C ASP A 925 1.70 9.20 -70.46
N ASP A 926 0.63 8.41 -70.31
CA ASP A 926 0.16 7.83 -69.04
C ASP A 926 0.91 6.54 -68.57
N MET A 927 0.90 6.26 -67.26
CA MET A 927 0.14 5.14 -66.67
C MET A 927 0.38 4.91 -65.15
N GLU A 928 -0.69 4.44 -64.48
CA GLU A 928 -0.77 3.48 -63.35
C GLU A 928 0.36 3.49 -62.26
N ALA A 929 0.11 3.98 -61.04
CA ALA A 929 -0.63 3.36 -59.92
C ALA A 929 0.26 2.52 -58.97
N GLU A 930 0.30 2.88 -57.67
CA GLU A 930 1.08 2.21 -56.62
C GLU A 930 0.20 1.75 -55.44
N GLU A 931 0.44 0.52 -54.97
CA GLU A 931 -0.08 -0.05 -53.72
C GLU A 931 1.02 -0.94 -53.09
N GLU A 932 1.39 -0.67 -51.84
CA GLU A 932 2.13 -1.54 -50.88
C GLU A 932 3.54 -2.08 -51.31
N ASP A 933 4.45 -2.58 -50.47
CA ASP A 933 4.45 -2.94 -49.03
C ASP A 933 5.89 -2.92 -48.43
N ASN A 934 5.99 -3.13 -47.10
CA ASN A 934 6.97 -4.00 -46.42
C ASN A 934 8.34 -3.42 -45.97
N HIS A 935 8.56 -3.37 -44.64
CA HIS A 935 9.62 -4.09 -43.87
C HIS A 935 9.57 -3.69 -42.38
N ASN A 936 9.10 -4.52 -41.43
CA ASN A 936 9.70 -5.76 -40.87
C ASN A 936 10.78 -5.51 -39.78
N HIS A 937 10.49 -5.84 -38.50
CA HIS A 937 11.50 -6.20 -37.48
C HIS A 937 10.96 -7.07 -36.31
N HIS A 938 11.89 -7.62 -35.50
CA HIS A 938 11.69 -8.82 -34.67
C HIS A 938 10.93 -8.67 -33.33
N ARG A 939 10.42 -9.79 -32.82
CA ARG A 939 9.77 -9.98 -31.50
C ARG A 939 10.56 -10.98 -30.65
N HIS A 940 10.96 -10.60 -29.43
CA HIS A 940 11.54 -11.53 -28.44
C HIS A 940 10.46 -12.26 -27.62
N HIS A 941 10.75 -13.50 -27.21
CA HIS A 941 9.99 -14.24 -26.20
C HIS A 941 10.56 -14.04 -24.79
N HIS A 942 9.67 -14.08 -23.79
CA HIS A 942 10.01 -14.50 -22.43
C HIS A 942 8.85 -15.34 -21.86
N HIS A 943 9.17 -16.36 -21.04
CA HIS A 943 8.18 -17.25 -20.43
C HIS A 943 7.40 -16.59 -19.29
N HIS A 944 6.17 -17.08 -19.08
CA HIS A 944 5.57 -17.14 -17.75
C HIS A 944 5.03 -18.55 -17.48
N HIS A 945 5.23 -19.05 -16.26
CA HIS A 945 4.76 -20.35 -15.80
C HIS A 945 3.49 -20.17 -14.97
N GLN A 946 2.43 -20.94 -15.24
CA GLN A 946 1.55 -21.50 -14.20
C GLN A 946 0.58 -22.57 -14.76
N HIS A 947 0.81 -23.84 -14.39
CA HIS A 947 -0.28 -24.75 -13.98
C HIS A 947 -0.50 -24.48 -12.47
N THR A 948 -1.64 -24.73 -11.82
CA THR A 948 -2.67 -25.80 -11.95
C THR A 948 -4.08 -25.22 -11.72
N GLN A 949 -5.07 -25.55 -12.55
CA GLN A 949 -6.07 -26.62 -12.33
C GLN A 949 -6.80 -26.60 -10.97
N HIS A 950 -8.11 -26.35 -11.03
CA HIS A 950 -9.12 -26.78 -10.05
C HIS A 950 -9.85 -28.03 -10.60
N HIS A 951 -10.37 -28.90 -9.73
CA HIS A 951 -11.30 -29.98 -10.10
C HIS A 951 -12.45 -30.11 -9.09
N ASP A 952 -13.66 -30.15 -9.64
CA ASP A 952 -14.93 -30.74 -9.18
C ASP A 952 -15.47 -30.62 -7.75
N HIS A 953 -16.73 -30.17 -7.71
CA HIS A 953 -17.70 -30.57 -6.69
C HIS A 953 -18.15 -32.04 -6.88
N GLN A 954 -18.39 -32.74 -5.78
CA GLN A 954 -19.21 -33.96 -5.78
C GLN A 954 -20.53 -33.69 -5.04
N GLN A 955 -21.65 -34.08 -5.64
CA GLN A 955 -22.99 -33.69 -5.20
C GLN A 955 -23.48 -34.49 -3.98
N THR A 956 -24.13 -33.83 -3.02
CA THR A 956 -25.06 -34.48 -2.07
C THR A 956 -26.31 -33.62 -1.89
N PHE A 957 -27.49 -34.25 -1.85
CA PHE A 957 -28.80 -33.58 -1.86
C PHE A 957 -29.12 -32.84 -0.56
N LYS A 958 -29.76 -31.66 -0.67
CA LYS A 958 -30.65 -31.10 0.36
C LYS A 958 -31.72 -30.17 -0.25
N ALA A 959 -32.75 -29.88 0.55
CA ALA A 959 -34.02 -29.28 0.14
C ALA A 959 -33.91 -27.78 -0.25
N PRO A 960 -34.87 -27.23 -1.02
CA PRO A 960 -34.87 -25.82 -1.45
C PRO A 960 -35.02 -24.83 -0.28
N PRO A 961 -34.49 -23.60 -0.41
CA PRO A 961 -34.58 -22.57 0.62
C PRO A 961 -35.98 -21.94 0.71
N GLU A 962 -36.38 -21.49 1.91
CA GLU A 962 -37.53 -20.60 2.06
C GLU A 962 -37.16 -19.17 1.66
N HIS A 963 -37.99 -18.52 0.85
CA HIS A 963 -37.84 -17.11 0.48
C HIS A 963 -38.21 -16.15 1.63
N ASP A 964 -37.36 -15.14 1.84
CA ASP A 964 -37.66 -13.72 2.03
C ASP A 964 -38.77 -13.25 2.99
N LYS A 965 -39.19 -14.08 3.94
CA LYS A 965 -40.11 -13.69 5.04
C LYS A 965 -39.58 -12.51 5.87
N THR A 966 -38.27 -12.26 5.87
CA THR A 966 -37.66 -11.09 6.53
C THR A 966 -37.65 -9.86 5.63
N ALA A 967 -37.21 -9.98 4.38
CA ALA A 967 -37.13 -8.86 3.44
C ALA A 967 -38.52 -8.27 3.12
N HIS A 968 -39.52 -9.12 2.85
CA HIS A 968 -40.90 -8.65 2.67
C HIS A 968 -41.50 -8.04 3.95
N LYS A 969 -41.08 -8.47 5.14
CA LYS A 969 -41.59 -7.89 6.40
C LYS A 969 -40.97 -6.53 6.71
N ILE A 970 -39.70 -6.32 6.33
CA ILE A 970 -39.05 -4.99 6.35
C ILE A 970 -39.74 -4.06 5.34
N LEU A 971 -39.97 -4.51 4.10
CA LEU A 971 -40.70 -3.72 3.08
C LEU A 971 -42.14 -3.39 3.51
N SER A 972 -42.85 -4.34 4.14
CA SER A 972 -44.20 -4.10 4.68
C SER A 972 -44.18 -3.02 5.76
N LEU A 973 -43.27 -3.11 6.74
CA LEU A 973 -43.14 -2.12 7.82
C LEU A 973 -42.75 -0.72 7.28
N LEU A 974 -41.88 -0.65 6.28
CA LEU A 974 -41.53 0.61 5.61
C LEU A 974 -42.72 1.19 4.83
N THR A 975 -43.58 0.35 4.27
CA THR A 975 -44.80 0.78 3.56
C THR A 975 -45.88 1.26 4.54
N GLU A 976 -46.02 0.61 5.70
CA GLU A 976 -46.92 1.05 6.78
C GLU A 976 -46.48 2.38 7.40
N LEU A 977 -45.18 2.58 7.61
CA LEU A 977 -44.59 3.85 8.07
C LEU A 977 -44.74 4.99 7.04
N GLY A 978 -44.87 4.68 5.74
CA GLY A 978 -45.01 5.67 4.68
C GLY A 978 -46.37 6.38 4.62
N HIS A 979 -47.38 5.95 5.39
CA HIS A 979 -48.76 6.41 5.24
C HIS A 979 -49.38 7.03 6.51
N SER A 980 -48.62 7.24 7.59
CA SER A 980 -49.13 7.81 8.84
C SER A 980 -48.99 9.34 8.91
N HIS A 981 -50.08 10.08 8.70
CA HIS A 981 -50.20 11.50 9.02
C HIS A 981 -50.14 11.72 10.56
N LEU A 982 -48.92 11.76 11.12
CA LEU A 982 -48.66 11.95 12.56
C LEU A 982 -47.59 13.02 12.83
N VAL A 983 -47.54 14.06 11.98
CA VAL A 983 -46.73 15.27 12.22
C VAL A 983 -47.63 16.51 12.23
N GLU A 984 -48.71 16.46 13.01
CA GLU A 984 -49.45 17.67 13.35
C GLU A 984 -50.04 17.59 14.77
N GLN A 985 -49.88 18.71 15.48
CA GLN A 985 -50.44 19.06 16.80
C GLN A 985 -49.84 18.47 18.10
N ILE A 986 -49.74 19.42 19.04
CA ILE A 986 -49.77 19.32 20.52
C ILE A 986 -48.43 19.06 21.25
N PRO A 987 -48.17 19.78 22.37
CA PRO A 987 -46.83 20.33 22.60
C PRO A 987 -46.34 20.14 24.06
N LEU A 988 -45.53 21.11 24.52
CA LEU A 988 -45.00 21.39 25.87
C LEU A 988 -43.50 21.09 26.00
N ILE A 989 -42.74 22.18 26.00
CA ILE A 989 -41.41 22.25 26.62
C ILE A 989 -41.62 22.02 28.12
N ASP A 990 -41.08 20.92 28.66
CA ASP A 990 -40.86 20.81 30.10
C ASP A 990 -39.37 20.80 30.42
N ARG A 991 -39.00 21.43 31.55
CA ARG A 991 -37.63 21.84 31.85
C ARG A 991 -36.95 20.85 32.79
N ASN A 992 -35.99 20.05 32.30
CA ASN A 992 -35.05 19.35 33.20
C ASN A 992 -33.69 18.99 32.55
N PHE A 993 -32.95 20.00 32.07
CA PHE A 993 -31.52 19.86 31.77
C PHE A 993 -30.70 20.95 32.49
N LEU A 994 -29.89 20.53 33.46
CA LEU A 994 -28.86 21.34 34.10
C LEU A 994 -27.50 20.62 33.96
N PRO A 995 -26.43 21.30 33.50
CA PRO A 995 -25.14 20.64 33.32
C PRO A 995 -24.50 20.29 34.67
N CYS A 996 -24.16 19.01 34.85
CA CYS A 996 -23.41 18.55 36.02
C CYS A 996 -22.01 19.18 36.04
N LYS A 997 -21.71 20.01 37.06
CA LYS A 997 -20.48 20.80 37.16
C LYS A 997 -19.19 19.98 37.38
N PHE A 998 -19.27 18.65 37.48
CA PHE A 998 -18.14 17.78 37.84
C PHE A 998 -17.89 16.62 36.86
N CYS A 999 -18.69 16.46 35.81
CA CYS A 999 -18.57 15.33 34.87
C CYS A 999 -18.31 15.83 33.44
N LYS A 1000 -17.12 15.58 32.88
CA LYS A 1000 -16.86 15.79 31.45
C LYS A 1000 -17.24 14.54 30.65
N GLY A 1001 -18.25 14.66 29.79
CA GLY A 1001 -18.37 13.79 28.60
C GLY A 1001 -19.11 12.45 28.74
N ALA A 1002 -20.02 12.29 29.70
CA ALA A 1002 -20.94 11.15 29.73
C ALA A 1002 -22.37 11.62 30.04
N VAL A 1003 -23.31 11.30 29.15
CA VAL A 1003 -24.75 11.45 29.39
C VAL A 1003 -25.29 10.07 29.79
N GLN A 1004 -25.85 9.98 30.99
CA GLN A 1004 -26.56 8.79 31.43
C GLN A 1004 -28.06 9.02 31.25
N ILE A 1005 -28.70 8.18 30.44
CA ILE A 1005 -30.16 8.10 30.35
C ILE A 1005 -30.66 7.26 31.53
N VAL A 1006 -31.83 7.61 32.06
CA VAL A 1006 -32.60 6.86 33.05
C VAL A 1006 -33.89 6.41 32.39
#